data_AF-A0A0S8K1Z5-F1
#
_entry.id   AF-A0A0S8K1Z5-F1
#
_cell.length_a   1.000
_cell.length_b   1.000
_cell.length_c   1.000
_cell.angle_alpha   90.00
_cell.angle_beta   90.00
_cell.angle_gamma   90.00
#
_symmetry.space_group_name_H-M   'P 1'
#
loop_
_entity.id
_entity.type
_entity.pdbx_description
1 polymer ?
#
loop_
_entity_poly.entity_id
_entity_poly.type
_entity_poly.pdbx_seq_one_letter_code
_entity_poly.pdbx_strand_id
1 'polypeptide(L)'
;MKVNNHVLVLIFCMIAHYTLAQQNTQRLEASTDQAIAGSLQEITFKYTVGDEEITQGGGIRFEYPVAYAETEFLFWSRPQTEEPDLLGYVSAKSSTGAELAVVTYGIAGGIFQCTLKDGELKKGDELNVIYKGLVQSLARDFIVRAEVRNNQNDSWQKVTNPPIIKILPQKGNTLILTSPADLNIGETFELVVVVLDKFGNLASGFRGDIEFQSTDKYANLPKPYSFTENDQGIHVFKSVTYNSPRFQKIEVETTDNLETSTHYSYISQAETEFKRYFGDTHFHTGTGTLNTGFFGIESNTNGHQNMDVNMLSLEDFQKLNSGGDHRGNFTTQQEAYVYAKDVTRLDFASASEHDVSLFDQTAWDVSQSLADAFYQPGKFTTFFAYEWTPGILHHIILYKEKGLSVFDRRAYPDLPSLWTAFDKQGKPVLCIPHVTWNFEDHTIWDHINNTYRRLGEIYSLWNGRFLIQPGDEPQRFELGKDNKWSYQHAWHEGHKIGIIGSTDNHLSQPGANNYTIYTQHAGGLAVALSKENNRDQLWEALENRRTYATTGTRIYIDFTINGHPMGSEITSENVPVITAKIGGTNKLEAVQVVKYKNGEYSIIYNNAPDSEITEFQIEDQDFDSDSFYYLRVTQVSEVPGRLWTYPTNEMAWSSPIWVEFKKIAKDSILIKETTKKLANLKNH
;
A
#
# COMPACT_ATOMS: atom_id res chain seq x y z
N MET A 1 -40.37 13.30 -21.80
CA MET A 1 -40.09 13.88 -20.48
C MET A 1 -40.11 12.76 -19.45
N LYS A 2 -38.93 12.23 -19.10
CA LYS A 2 -38.74 11.23 -18.04
C LYS A 2 -37.97 11.94 -16.92
N VAL A 3 -38.60 12.10 -15.76
CA VAL A 3 -37.97 12.65 -14.56
C VAL A 3 -37.39 11.47 -13.76
N ASN A 4 -36.14 11.59 -13.35
CA ASN A 4 -35.33 10.54 -12.73
C ASN A 4 -35.82 10.20 -11.30
N ASN A 5 -36.15 8.92 -11.07
CA ASN A 5 -36.51 8.37 -9.77
C ASN A 5 -35.37 8.41 -8.72
N HIS A 6 -34.12 8.68 -9.13
CA HIS A 6 -33.00 8.85 -8.19
C HIS A 6 -33.04 10.16 -7.39
N VAL A 7 -33.71 11.19 -7.90
CA VAL A 7 -33.83 12.48 -7.20
C VAL A 7 -34.93 12.42 -6.12
N LEU A 8 -35.97 11.61 -6.30
CA LEU A 8 -37.05 11.47 -5.33
C LEU A 8 -36.63 10.70 -4.06
N VAL A 9 -35.72 9.72 -4.17
CA VAL A 9 -35.21 8.95 -3.02
C VAL A 9 -34.26 9.77 -2.14
N LEU A 10 -33.46 10.65 -2.76
CA LEU A 10 -32.62 11.62 -2.04
C LEU A 10 -33.44 12.71 -1.34
N ILE A 11 -34.53 13.18 -1.97
CA ILE A 11 -35.41 14.19 -1.38
C ILE A 11 -36.28 13.59 -0.25
N PHE A 12 -36.74 12.33 -0.35
CA PHE A 12 -37.45 11.68 0.75
C PHE A 12 -36.55 11.34 1.94
N CYS A 13 -35.27 11.03 1.72
CA CYS A 13 -34.30 10.90 2.81
C CYS A 13 -34.00 12.26 3.48
N MET A 14 -33.87 13.35 2.72
CA MET A 14 -33.68 14.69 3.30
C MET A 14 -34.91 15.19 4.07
N ILE A 15 -36.13 14.89 3.61
CA ILE A 15 -37.36 15.35 4.28
C ILE A 15 -37.69 14.47 5.50
N ALA A 16 -37.38 13.17 5.49
CA ALA A 16 -37.54 12.31 6.67
C ALA A 16 -36.51 12.62 7.78
N HIS A 17 -35.32 13.11 7.44
CA HIS A 17 -34.34 13.61 8.42
C HIS A 17 -34.71 14.99 9.00
N TYR A 18 -35.61 15.73 8.35
CA TYR A 18 -36.03 17.06 8.81
C TYR A 18 -37.19 17.05 9.82
N THR A 19 -37.79 15.89 10.11
CA THR A 19 -38.96 15.79 11.01
C THR A 19 -38.79 14.85 12.20
N LEU A 20 -37.55 14.68 12.69
CA LEU A 20 -37.28 14.17 14.06
C LEU A 20 -36.10 14.88 14.76
N ALA A 21 -35.52 15.94 14.17
CA ALA A 21 -34.56 16.81 14.86
C ALA A 21 -35.28 17.87 15.71
N GLN A 22 -35.99 17.43 16.76
CA GLN A 22 -36.44 18.32 17.82
C GLN A 22 -35.59 18.07 19.07
N GLN A 23 -34.87 19.11 19.47
CA GLN A 23 -34.40 19.40 20.83
C GLN A 23 -33.37 18.43 21.43
N ASN A 24 -32.11 18.56 21.00
CA ASN A 24 -31.01 18.39 21.94
C ASN A 24 -30.23 19.71 21.97
N THR A 25 -30.28 20.42 23.10
CA THR A 25 -29.70 21.77 23.25
C THR A 25 -28.19 21.75 23.51
N GLN A 26 -27.62 20.56 23.75
CA GLN A 26 -26.17 20.37 23.89
C GLN A 26 -25.43 20.66 22.57
N ARG A 27 -24.27 21.32 22.67
CA ARG A 27 -23.47 21.71 21.50
C ARG A 27 -21.99 21.55 21.80
N LEU A 28 -21.25 20.97 20.86
CA LEU A 28 -19.78 20.91 20.90
C LEU A 28 -19.22 21.76 19.76
N GLU A 29 -18.36 22.71 20.09
CA GLU A 29 -17.66 23.57 19.14
C GLU A 29 -16.15 23.45 19.32
N ALA A 30 -15.39 23.57 18.24
CA ALA A 30 -13.93 23.74 18.27
C ALA A 30 -13.59 25.21 17.99
N SER A 31 -12.50 25.72 18.58
CA SER A 31 -12.03 27.09 18.35
C SER A 31 -11.50 27.34 16.94
N THR A 32 -11.29 26.27 16.17
CA THR A 32 -10.89 26.30 14.76
C THR A 32 -11.62 25.20 14.00
N ASP A 33 -11.90 25.45 12.73
CA ASP A 33 -12.37 24.46 11.76
C ASP A 33 -11.25 24.00 10.82
N GLN A 34 -10.02 24.50 11.00
CA GLN A 34 -8.85 24.18 10.17
C GLN A 34 -7.57 24.04 10.99
N ALA A 35 -6.67 23.18 10.52
CA ALA A 35 -5.28 23.11 10.95
C ALA A 35 -4.37 22.74 9.77
N ILE A 36 -3.06 22.89 9.90
CA ILE A 36 -2.10 22.55 8.83
C ILE A 36 -1.28 21.34 9.27
N ALA A 37 -1.07 20.36 8.38
CA ALA A 37 -0.18 19.23 8.64
C ALA A 37 1.23 19.73 9.05
N GLY A 38 1.84 19.06 10.03
CA GLY A 38 3.13 19.44 10.62
C GLY A 38 3.13 20.70 11.49
N SER A 39 1.97 21.26 11.85
CA SER A 39 1.90 22.51 12.64
C SER A 39 1.45 22.28 14.08
N LEU A 40 1.89 23.15 14.99
CA LEU A 40 1.44 23.20 16.38
C LEU A 40 0.05 23.84 16.43
N GLN A 41 -0.88 23.15 17.08
CA GLN A 41 -2.26 23.58 17.27
C GLN A 41 -2.56 23.75 18.76
N GLU A 42 -3.29 24.81 19.09
CA GLU A 42 -3.95 24.98 20.38
C GLU A 42 -5.45 25.09 20.12
N ILE A 43 -6.20 24.06 20.49
CA ILE A 43 -7.61 23.92 20.16
C ILE A 43 -8.42 23.91 21.45
N THR A 44 -9.40 24.81 21.55
CA THR A 44 -10.40 24.79 22.62
C THR A 44 -11.66 24.11 22.12
N PHE A 45 -12.04 23.02 22.79
CA PHE A 45 -13.33 22.35 22.64
C PHE A 45 -14.29 22.88 23.68
N LYS A 46 -15.32 23.58 23.21
CA LYS A 46 -16.35 24.15 24.06
C LYS A 46 -17.60 23.30 23.97
N TYR A 47 -17.92 22.64 25.07
CA TYR A 47 -19.17 21.90 25.25
C TYR A 47 -20.17 22.76 26.05
N THR A 48 -21.30 23.08 25.45
CA THR A 48 -22.42 23.77 26.10
C THR A 48 -23.39 22.73 26.65
N VAL A 49 -23.67 22.80 27.95
CA VAL A 49 -24.57 21.89 28.66
C VAL A 49 -26.00 22.05 28.15
N GLY A 50 -26.64 20.92 27.85
CA GLY A 50 -28.01 20.83 27.36
C GLY A 50 -29.07 20.95 28.46
N ASP A 51 -30.25 20.39 28.22
CA ASP A 51 -31.38 20.48 29.14
C ASP A 51 -31.19 19.68 30.43
N GLU A 52 -30.37 18.63 30.39
CA GLU A 52 -29.95 17.86 31.56
C GLU A 52 -28.65 18.43 32.12
N GLU A 53 -28.62 18.65 33.43
CA GLU A 53 -27.46 19.18 34.15
C GLU A 53 -26.33 18.16 34.23
N ILE A 54 -25.09 18.66 34.22
CA ILE A 54 -23.91 17.85 34.53
C ILE A 54 -23.63 17.96 36.02
N THR A 55 -23.63 16.84 36.72
CA THR A 55 -23.27 16.74 38.14
C THR A 55 -21.97 15.97 38.33
N GLN A 56 -21.58 15.69 39.57
CA GLN A 56 -20.34 15.01 39.91
C GLN A 56 -20.07 13.75 39.04
N GLY A 57 -18.87 13.70 38.48
CA GLY A 57 -18.39 12.66 37.58
C GLY A 57 -18.98 12.70 36.17
N GLY A 58 -19.95 13.57 35.91
CA GLY A 58 -20.41 13.91 34.56
C GLY A 58 -19.40 14.79 33.82
N GLY A 59 -19.48 14.81 32.49
CA GLY A 59 -18.52 15.57 31.67
C GLY A 59 -18.46 15.09 30.22
N ILE A 60 -17.29 15.29 29.60
CA ILE A 60 -17.02 15.01 28.19
C ILE A 60 -15.67 14.30 28.02
N ARG A 61 -15.59 13.35 27.09
CA ARG A 61 -14.35 12.69 26.67
C ARG A 61 -14.17 12.77 25.16
N PHE A 62 -12.91 12.80 24.72
CA PHE A 62 -12.50 12.94 23.32
C PHE A 62 -11.57 11.79 22.94
N GLU A 63 -11.69 11.31 21.70
CA GLU A 63 -10.79 10.33 21.11
C GLU A 63 -9.97 11.02 20.03
N TYR A 64 -8.65 11.06 20.26
CA TYR A 64 -7.69 11.62 19.32
C TYR A 64 -6.96 10.51 18.56
N PRO A 65 -6.74 10.71 17.24
CA PRO A 65 -5.90 9.84 16.46
C PRO A 65 -4.48 9.90 16.99
N VAL A 66 -4.09 8.90 17.77
CA VAL A 66 -2.72 8.73 18.22
C VAL A 66 -2.28 7.37 17.71
N ALA A 67 -1.71 7.36 16.51
CA ALA A 67 -1.06 6.17 16.00
C ALA A 67 0.44 6.29 16.27
N TYR A 68 1.00 5.20 16.76
CA TYR A 68 2.43 5.04 16.90
C TYR A 68 2.95 4.36 15.64
N ALA A 69 3.70 5.06 14.79
CA ALA A 69 4.76 4.35 14.08
C ALA A 69 5.91 4.24 15.08
N GLU A 70 6.57 3.09 15.15
CA GLU A 70 7.66 2.75 16.11
C GLU A 70 8.76 3.80 16.38
N THR A 71 8.76 4.95 15.69
CA THR A 71 9.63 6.10 15.92
C THR A 71 8.91 7.40 16.33
N GLU A 72 7.67 7.69 15.87
CA GLU A 72 6.92 8.95 16.15
C GLU A 72 5.36 8.81 16.02
N PHE A 73 4.61 9.79 16.53
CA PHE A 73 3.13 9.79 16.53
C PHE A 73 2.50 10.36 15.26
N LEU A 74 2.14 9.52 14.29
CA LEU A 74 1.84 9.97 12.92
C LEU A 74 0.63 10.89 12.72
N PHE A 75 -0.30 11.00 13.67
CA PHE A 75 -1.49 11.85 13.49
C PHE A 75 -1.48 13.07 14.40
N TRP A 76 -1.56 12.85 15.72
CA TRP A 76 -1.55 13.91 16.72
C TRP A 76 -0.59 13.59 17.85
N SER A 77 0.00 14.63 18.46
CA SER A 77 0.75 14.46 19.71
C SER A 77 -0.12 13.78 20.76
N ARG A 78 0.44 12.75 21.41
CA ARG A 78 -0.25 12.01 22.48
C ARG A 78 -0.73 12.96 23.59
N PRO A 79 -2.02 12.95 23.94
CA PRO A 79 -2.55 13.68 25.09
C PRO A 79 -1.81 13.37 26.40
N GLN A 80 -1.56 14.40 27.21
CA GLN A 80 -0.96 14.29 28.55
C GLN A 80 -1.42 15.46 29.44
N THR A 81 -1.34 15.30 30.77
CA THR A 81 -1.83 16.30 31.75
C THR A 81 -0.75 16.77 32.74
N GLU A 82 0.49 16.33 32.57
CA GLU A 82 1.57 16.48 33.55
C GLU A 82 2.43 17.71 33.28
N GLU A 83 2.76 17.98 32.01
CA GLU A 83 3.79 18.95 31.61
C GLU A 83 3.19 20.04 30.70
N PRO A 84 2.78 21.20 31.25
CA PRO A 84 2.08 22.26 30.51
C PRO A 84 2.80 22.83 29.29
N ASP A 85 4.13 22.74 29.29
CA ASP A 85 4.98 23.27 28.23
C ASP A 85 5.28 22.26 27.13
N LEU A 86 4.93 20.98 27.32
CA LEU A 86 5.16 19.92 26.35
C LEU A 86 3.96 19.71 25.41
N LEU A 87 4.24 19.08 24.27
CA LEU A 87 3.22 18.70 23.29
C LEU A 87 2.21 17.71 23.89
N GLY A 88 0.97 17.81 23.41
CA GLY A 88 -0.15 17.01 23.86
C GLY A 88 -0.78 17.47 25.18
N TYR A 89 -0.36 18.61 25.76
CA TYR A 89 -0.93 19.05 27.04
C TYR A 89 -2.43 19.32 26.92
N VAL A 90 -3.20 18.76 27.87
CA VAL A 90 -4.64 18.95 27.99
C VAL A 90 -4.98 19.62 29.31
N SER A 91 -5.81 20.65 29.25
CA SER A 91 -6.39 21.30 30.43
C SER A 91 -7.89 21.57 30.22
N ALA A 92 -8.62 21.87 31.29
CA ALA A 92 -10.04 22.19 31.18
C ALA A 92 -10.47 23.24 32.20
N LYS A 93 -11.49 24.03 31.84
CA LYS A 93 -12.13 25.04 32.71
C LYS A 93 -13.64 25.04 32.49
N SER A 94 -14.40 25.31 33.54
CA SER A 94 -15.86 25.51 33.46
C SER A 94 -16.20 27.01 33.45
N SER A 95 -17.33 27.39 32.84
CA SER A 95 -17.85 28.77 32.86
C SER A 95 -18.15 29.28 34.28
N THR A 96 -18.47 28.36 35.19
CA THR A 96 -18.85 28.65 36.58
C THR A 96 -17.66 28.68 37.55
N GLY A 97 -16.48 28.24 37.10
CA GLY A 97 -15.31 28.04 37.96
C GLY A 97 -15.34 26.76 38.79
N ALA A 98 -16.34 25.89 38.59
CA ALA A 98 -16.38 24.55 39.17
C ALA A 98 -15.15 23.72 38.76
N GLU A 99 -14.65 22.92 39.70
CA GLU A 99 -13.40 22.18 39.55
C GLU A 99 -13.58 20.93 38.66
N LEU A 100 -12.63 20.74 37.74
CA LEU A 100 -12.63 19.65 36.77
C LEU A 100 -11.44 18.71 37.00
N ALA A 101 -11.65 17.42 36.78
CA ALA A 101 -10.59 16.43 36.65
C ALA A 101 -10.33 16.18 35.17
N VAL A 102 -9.07 16.23 34.77
CA VAL A 102 -8.62 15.85 33.42
C VAL A 102 -7.74 14.61 33.54
N VAL A 103 -8.09 13.56 32.81
CA VAL A 103 -7.34 12.30 32.78
C VAL A 103 -7.15 11.84 31.34
N THR A 104 -6.05 11.14 31.08
CA THR A 104 -5.75 10.55 29.77
C THR A 104 -5.64 9.03 29.88
N TYR A 105 -6.22 8.30 28.93
CA TYR A 105 -6.20 6.83 28.89
C TYR A 105 -6.45 6.34 27.45
N GLY A 106 -6.78 5.06 27.29
CA GLY A 106 -7.08 4.45 26.00
C GLY A 106 -5.83 4.07 25.22
N ILE A 107 -6.05 3.55 24.01
CA ILE A 107 -5.00 3.04 23.13
C ILE A 107 -3.98 4.17 22.85
N ALA A 108 -2.70 3.88 23.11
CA ALA A 108 -1.60 4.84 23.02
C ALA A 108 -1.80 6.16 23.80
N GLY A 109 -2.76 6.22 24.74
CA GLY A 109 -3.12 7.45 25.46
C GLY A 109 -3.95 8.44 24.64
N GLY A 110 -4.63 7.99 23.57
CA GLY A 110 -5.40 8.83 22.66
C GLY A 110 -6.70 9.42 23.22
N ILE A 111 -7.13 9.02 24.42
CA ILE A 111 -8.35 9.55 25.03
C ILE A 111 -7.97 10.56 26.10
N PHE A 112 -8.62 11.73 26.06
CA PHE A 112 -8.65 12.64 27.19
C PHE A 112 -10.08 12.91 27.63
N GLN A 113 -10.28 12.85 28.94
CA GLN A 113 -11.57 12.97 29.59
C GLN A 113 -11.54 14.10 30.60
N CYS A 114 -12.58 14.93 30.57
CA CYS A 114 -12.82 16.00 31.51
C CYS A 114 -14.14 15.74 32.26
N THR A 115 -14.08 15.60 33.58
CA THR A 115 -15.26 15.37 34.42
C THR A 115 -15.33 16.34 35.59
N LEU A 116 -16.54 16.71 35.98
CA LEU A 116 -16.82 17.56 37.14
C LEU A 116 -16.44 16.84 38.44
N LYS A 117 -15.60 17.47 39.29
CA LYS A 117 -15.21 16.87 40.58
C LYS A 117 -16.30 17.03 41.64
N ASP A 118 -16.96 18.18 41.66
CA ASP A 118 -18.02 18.54 42.60
C ASP A 118 -18.89 19.67 42.01
N GLY A 119 -20.10 19.85 42.55
CA GLY A 119 -21.07 20.85 42.10
C GLY A 119 -21.92 20.41 40.89
N GLU A 120 -22.49 21.40 40.20
CA GLU A 120 -23.39 21.22 39.06
C GLU A 120 -23.09 22.25 37.96
N LEU A 121 -23.31 21.86 36.70
CA LEU A 121 -23.36 22.75 35.54
C LEU A 121 -24.75 22.66 34.92
N LYS A 122 -25.39 23.80 34.77
CA LYS A 122 -26.77 23.92 34.28
C LYS A 122 -26.79 24.15 32.78
N LYS A 123 -27.99 24.03 32.21
CA LYS A 123 -28.24 24.41 30.82
C LYS A 123 -27.60 25.76 30.47
N GLY A 124 -26.76 25.75 29.44
CA GLY A 124 -26.04 26.93 28.95
C GLY A 124 -24.68 27.17 29.62
N ASP A 125 -24.34 26.49 30.71
CA ASP A 125 -22.97 26.48 31.22
C ASP A 125 -22.05 25.74 30.26
N GLU A 126 -20.74 25.99 30.39
CA GLU A 126 -19.74 25.54 29.42
C GLU A 126 -18.62 24.76 30.09
N LEU A 127 -18.20 23.68 29.44
CA LEU A 127 -16.93 23.00 29.67
C LEU A 127 -15.99 23.35 28.50
N ASN A 128 -14.87 24.02 28.79
CA ASN A 128 -13.85 24.39 27.82
C ASN A 128 -12.62 23.51 28.04
N VAL A 129 -12.38 22.57 27.13
CA VAL A 129 -11.22 21.66 27.16
C VAL A 129 -10.21 22.14 26.12
N ILE A 130 -8.97 22.38 26.54
CA ILE A 130 -7.89 22.93 25.71
C ILE A 130 -6.87 21.83 25.46
N TYR A 131 -6.58 21.54 24.19
CA TYR A 131 -5.53 20.63 23.75
C TYR A 131 -4.45 21.39 22.99
N LYS A 132 -3.18 21.18 23.33
CA LYS A 132 -2.01 21.80 22.66
C LYS A 132 -1.06 20.74 22.12
N GLY A 133 -1.01 20.54 20.80
CA GLY A 133 -0.18 19.47 20.20
C GLY A 133 0.10 19.66 18.71
N LEU A 134 1.03 18.86 18.16
CA LEU A 134 1.32 18.83 16.74
C LEU A 134 0.29 17.98 16.00
N VAL A 135 -0.14 18.48 14.84
CA VAL A 135 -0.76 17.66 13.78
C VAL A 135 0.38 17.16 12.90
N GLN A 136 0.63 15.85 12.77
CA GLN A 136 1.91 15.38 12.24
C GLN A 136 1.97 15.18 10.72
N SER A 137 1.13 14.34 10.11
CA SER A 137 1.41 13.94 8.70
C SER A 137 0.24 13.93 7.72
N LEU A 138 -1.01 13.72 8.14
CA LEU A 138 -2.11 13.47 7.19
C LEU A 138 -3.08 14.65 7.03
N ALA A 139 -3.18 15.18 5.82
CA ALA A 139 -4.16 16.18 5.43
C ALA A 139 -5.49 15.53 5.05
N ARG A 140 -6.50 15.71 5.89
CA ARG A 140 -7.86 15.17 5.74
C ARG A 140 -8.83 15.86 6.71
N ASP A 141 -10.11 15.57 6.58
CA ASP A 141 -11.10 15.98 7.57
C ASP A 141 -10.94 15.14 8.85
N PHE A 142 -10.70 15.80 9.97
CA PHE A 142 -10.63 15.18 11.29
C PHE A 142 -11.95 15.39 12.03
N ILE A 143 -12.72 14.31 12.20
CA ILE A 143 -13.94 14.33 13.01
C ILE A 143 -13.54 14.23 14.48
N VAL A 144 -13.88 15.24 15.27
CA VAL A 144 -13.57 15.28 16.72
C VAL A 144 -14.56 14.37 17.45
N ARG A 145 -14.24 13.08 17.51
CA ARG A 145 -15.07 12.09 18.20
C ARG A 145 -15.13 12.42 19.69
N ALA A 146 -16.35 12.58 20.19
CA ALA A 146 -16.61 12.92 21.58
C ALA A 146 -17.81 12.17 22.14
N GLU A 147 -17.77 11.91 23.44
CA GLU A 147 -18.89 11.37 24.20
C GLU A 147 -19.12 12.17 25.48
N VAL A 148 -20.38 12.24 25.90
CA VAL A 148 -20.83 12.99 27.07
C VAL A 148 -21.62 12.11 28.02
N ARG A 149 -21.60 12.46 29.30
CA ARG A 149 -22.48 11.85 30.31
C ARG A 149 -22.83 12.88 31.38
N ASN A 150 -24.01 12.76 31.98
CA ASN A 150 -24.51 13.79 32.90
C ASN A 150 -24.03 13.56 34.34
N ASN A 151 -23.80 12.31 34.75
CA ASN A 151 -23.19 11.99 36.04
C ASN A 151 -22.34 10.71 35.99
N GLN A 152 -21.69 10.37 37.11
CA GLN A 152 -20.80 9.19 37.20
C GLN A 152 -21.48 7.83 36.93
N ASN A 153 -22.80 7.74 37.15
CA ASN A 153 -23.58 6.51 36.98
C ASN A 153 -24.15 6.37 35.56
N ASP A 154 -24.09 7.43 34.75
CA ASP A 154 -24.59 7.40 33.38
C ASP A 154 -23.56 6.78 32.43
N SER A 155 -24.07 6.05 31.45
CA SER A 155 -23.27 5.60 30.31
C SER A 155 -22.90 6.78 29.42
N TRP A 156 -21.67 6.76 28.90
CA TRP A 156 -21.22 7.69 27.86
C TRP A 156 -22.11 7.61 26.61
N GLN A 157 -22.50 8.78 26.10
CA GLN A 157 -23.33 8.93 24.91
C GLN A 157 -22.56 9.68 23.82
N LYS A 158 -22.59 9.18 22.58
CA LYS A 158 -21.95 9.83 21.44
C LYS A 158 -22.54 11.22 21.19
N VAL A 159 -21.67 12.20 20.97
CA VAL A 159 -22.08 13.52 20.48
C VAL A 159 -22.56 13.36 19.03
N THR A 160 -23.79 13.79 18.74
CA THR A 160 -24.45 13.53 17.45
C THR A 160 -23.98 14.45 16.32
N ASN A 161 -23.42 15.62 16.64
CA ASN A 161 -22.87 16.59 15.68
C ASN A 161 -21.48 17.08 16.15
N PRO A 162 -20.45 16.22 16.10
CA PRO A 162 -19.10 16.62 16.47
C PRO A 162 -18.53 17.65 15.48
N PRO A 163 -17.66 18.58 15.93
CA PRO A 163 -16.96 19.47 15.03
C PRO A 163 -16.01 18.69 14.13
N ILE A 164 -15.80 19.22 12.93
CA ILE A 164 -14.83 18.71 11.95
C ILE A 164 -13.72 19.74 11.82
N ILE A 165 -12.48 19.32 11.96
CA ILE A 165 -11.29 20.14 11.72
C ILE A 165 -10.67 19.67 10.41
N LYS A 166 -10.65 20.53 9.39
CA LYS A 166 -10.01 20.23 8.13
C LYS A 166 -8.50 20.40 8.25
N ILE A 167 -7.77 19.29 8.19
CA ILE A 167 -6.31 19.31 8.16
C ILE A 167 -5.87 19.57 6.72
N LEU A 168 -5.25 20.73 6.51
CA LEU A 168 -4.74 21.17 5.22
C LEU A 168 -3.30 20.67 5.01
N PRO A 169 -2.91 20.37 3.76
CA PRO A 169 -1.54 20.02 3.41
C PRO A 169 -0.59 21.22 3.62
N GLN A 170 0.71 20.95 3.67
CA GLN A 170 1.72 22.01 3.55
C GLN A 170 1.89 22.46 2.08
N LYS A 171 2.82 23.41 1.86
CA LYS A 171 3.24 23.79 0.51
C LYS A 171 3.76 22.57 -0.26
N GLY A 172 3.58 22.60 -1.59
CA GLY A 172 4.14 21.58 -2.48
C GLY A 172 5.66 21.44 -2.29
N ASN A 173 6.12 20.20 -2.35
CA ASN A 173 7.51 19.80 -2.24
C ASN A 173 7.94 18.92 -3.42
N THR A 174 7.09 17.97 -3.82
CA THR A 174 7.43 16.96 -4.82
C THR A 174 6.36 16.91 -5.91
N LEU A 175 6.79 16.84 -7.16
CA LEU A 175 5.94 16.71 -8.33
C LEU A 175 6.17 15.34 -8.97
N ILE A 176 5.12 14.53 -9.05
CA ILE A 176 5.16 13.17 -9.62
C ILE A 176 4.50 13.21 -10.99
N LEU A 177 5.22 12.73 -12.00
CA LEU A 177 4.72 12.53 -13.35
C LEU A 177 4.45 11.03 -13.55
N THR A 178 3.26 10.70 -14.05
CA THR A 178 2.91 9.32 -14.41
C THR A 178 2.42 9.24 -15.85
N SER A 179 3.05 8.36 -16.62
CA SER A 179 2.63 7.94 -17.97
C SER A 179 2.48 6.42 -18.03
N PRO A 180 1.78 5.85 -19.03
CA PRO A 180 1.78 4.40 -19.23
C PRO A 180 3.20 3.89 -19.52
N ALA A 181 3.57 2.74 -18.94
CA ALA A 181 4.92 2.19 -19.09
C ALA A 181 5.19 1.59 -20.48
N ASP A 182 4.15 1.11 -21.16
CA ASP A 182 4.22 0.53 -22.51
C ASP A 182 3.29 1.29 -23.46
N LEU A 183 3.85 1.83 -24.54
CA LEU A 183 3.13 2.61 -25.55
C LEU A 183 3.61 2.25 -26.96
N ASN A 184 2.78 2.49 -27.96
CA ASN A 184 3.19 2.45 -29.37
C ASN A 184 3.60 3.84 -29.88
N ILE A 185 4.41 3.88 -30.94
CA ILE A 185 4.75 5.13 -31.63
C ILE A 185 3.47 5.85 -32.06
N GLY A 186 3.33 7.13 -31.69
CA GLY A 186 2.19 7.98 -32.01
C GLY A 186 0.93 7.67 -31.21
N GLU A 187 0.97 6.70 -30.28
CA GLU A 187 -0.13 6.43 -29.36
C GLU A 187 -0.35 7.65 -28.46
N THR A 188 -1.60 8.08 -28.36
CA THR A 188 -2.02 9.16 -27.47
C THR A 188 -2.23 8.61 -26.05
N PHE A 189 -1.68 9.30 -25.06
CA PHE A 189 -1.89 8.96 -23.64
C PHE A 189 -2.22 10.20 -22.79
N GLU A 190 -2.65 9.93 -21.56
CA GLU A 190 -2.83 10.93 -20.50
C GLU A 190 -1.56 11.00 -19.65
N LEU A 191 -0.94 12.18 -19.57
CA LEU A 191 0.12 12.47 -18.61
C LEU A 191 -0.52 13.07 -17.36
N VAL A 192 -0.33 12.42 -16.21
CA VAL A 192 -0.87 12.92 -14.94
C VAL A 192 0.26 13.52 -14.12
N VAL A 193 0.07 14.74 -13.66
CA VAL A 193 0.99 15.46 -12.79
C VAL A 193 0.33 15.66 -11.43
N VAL A 194 0.99 15.18 -10.38
CA VAL A 194 0.54 15.26 -8.98
C VAL A 194 1.55 16.05 -8.17
N VAL A 195 1.08 16.99 -7.36
CA VAL A 195 1.92 17.78 -6.45
C VAL A 195 1.65 17.36 -5.01
N LEU A 196 2.68 16.88 -4.34
CA LEU A 196 2.65 16.45 -2.93
C LEU A 196 3.39 17.45 -2.04
N ASP A 197 2.94 17.58 -0.80
CA ASP A 197 3.73 18.17 0.27
C ASP A 197 4.79 17.17 0.80
N LYS A 198 5.65 17.63 1.72
CA LYS A 198 6.72 16.83 2.32
C LYS A 198 6.25 15.64 3.19
N PHE A 199 4.95 15.50 3.36
CA PHE A 199 4.31 14.42 4.13
C PHE A 199 3.55 13.47 3.20
N GLY A 200 3.69 13.61 1.88
CA GLY A 200 2.97 12.82 0.89
C GLY A 200 1.49 13.21 0.75
N ASN A 201 1.05 14.33 1.33
CA ASN A 201 -0.31 14.79 1.11
C ASN A 201 -0.42 15.49 -0.22
N LEU A 202 -1.58 15.38 -0.86
CA LEU A 202 -1.89 16.18 -2.02
C LEU A 202 -1.87 17.67 -1.67
N ALA A 203 -0.96 18.43 -2.27
CA ALA A 203 -0.81 19.86 -2.04
C ALA A 203 -1.92 20.65 -2.75
N SER A 204 -3.15 20.51 -2.27
CA SER A 204 -4.36 21.00 -2.93
C SER A 204 -4.44 22.52 -3.11
N GLY A 205 -3.66 23.27 -2.32
CA GLY A 205 -3.50 24.71 -2.46
C GLY A 205 -2.37 25.16 -3.39
N PHE A 206 -1.68 24.22 -4.08
CA PHE A 206 -0.51 24.54 -4.88
C PHE A 206 -0.83 25.48 -6.04
N ARG A 207 0.06 26.46 -6.23
CA ARG A 207 0.06 27.42 -7.33
C ARG A 207 1.51 27.54 -7.78
N GLY A 208 1.77 27.34 -9.06
CA GLY A 208 3.13 27.39 -9.60
C GLY A 208 3.16 27.07 -11.08
N ASP A 209 4.18 27.55 -11.77
CA ASP A 209 4.33 27.32 -13.21
C ASP A 209 5.19 26.09 -13.45
N ILE A 210 4.78 25.29 -14.44
CA ILE A 210 5.50 24.12 -14.91
C ILE A 210 5.70 24.17 -16.42
N GLU A 211 6.86 23.70 -16.88
CA GLU A 211 7.21 23.57 -18.28
C GLU A 211 7.72 22.16 -18.58
N PHE A 212 7.29 21.58 -19.70
CA PHE A 212 7.56 20.18 -20.05
C PHE A 212 8.74 20.07 -21.01
N GLN A 213 9.60 19.08 -20.74
CA GLN A 213 10.65 18.62 -21.63
C GLN A 213 10.53 17.12 -21.86
N SER A 214 11.18 16.61 -22.90
CA SER A 214 11.15 15.19 -23.23
C SER A 214 12.46 14.73 -23.85
N THR A 215 12.83 13.48 -23.57
CA THR A 215 13.92 12.82 -24.27
C THR A 215 13.59 12.57 -25.76
N ASP A 216 12.30 12.56 -26.10
CA ASP A 216 11.82 12.46 -27.47
C ASP A 216 11.64 13.84 -28.10
N LYS A 217 12.52 14.14 -29.06
CA LYS A 217 12.55 15.41 -29.81
C LYS A 217 11.32 15.63 -30.70
N TYR A 218 10.54 14.59 -30.95
CA TYR A 218 9.34 14.64 -31.78
C TYR A 218 8.05 14.46 -30.97
N ALA A 219 8.13 14.41 -29.63
CA ALA A 219 6.96 14.28 -28.79
C ALA A 219 5.98 15.45 -28.98
N ASN A 220 4.68 15.16 -28.87
CA ASN A 220 3.67 16.19 -28.68
C ASN A 220 3.50 16.41 -27.17
N LEU A 221 4.08 17.49 -26.66
CA LEU A 221 4.05 17.82 -25.23
C LEU A 221 2.91 18.80 -24.91
N PRO A 222 2.43 18.80 -23.66
CA PRO A 222 1.57 19.89 -23.20
C PRO A 222 2.29 21.24 -23.27
N LYS A 223 1.50 22.31 -23.41
CA LYS A 223 2.03 23.68 -23.28
C LYS A 223 2.42 23.95 -21.82
N PRO A 224 3.30 24.94 -21.56
CA PRO A 224 3.54 25.42 -20.20
C PRO A 224 2.22 25.69 -19.47
N TYR A 225 2.17 25.33 -18.19
CA TYR A 225 0.94 25.31 -17.41
C TYR A 225 1.14 25.97 -16.04
N SER A 226 0.19 26.80 -15.63
CA SER A 226 0.15 27.41 -14.30
C SER A 226 -0.86 26.66 -13.45
N PHE A 227 -0.38 25.92 -12.44
CA PHE A 227 -1.23 25.31 -11.44
C PHE A 227 -2.03 26.36 -10.67
N THR A 228 -3.29 26.00 -10.41
CA THR A 228 -4.23 26.79 -9.62
C THR A 228 -4.83 25.92 -8.53
N GLU A 229 -5.47 26.55 -7.54
CA GLU A 229 -6.24 25.82 -6.54
C GLU A 229 -7.35 24.93 -7.14
N ASN A 230 -7.86 25.24 -8.35
CA ASN A 230 -8.88 24.39 -8.99
C ASN A 230 -8.33 23.02 -9.41
N ASP A 231 -7.02 22.89 -9.59
CA ASP A 231 -6.36 21.62 -9.87
C ASP A 231 -6.35 20.71 -8.64
N GLN A 232 -6.50 21.28 -7.44
CA GLN A 232 -6.43 20.54 -6.17
C GLN A 232 -5.15 19.68 -6.08
N GLY A 233 -4.04 20.16 -6.66
CA GLY A 233 -2.75 19.44 -6.70
C GLY A 233 -2.64 18.34 -7.76
N ILE A 234 -3.64 18.12 -8.61
CA ILE A 234 -3.60 17.12 -9.70
C ILE A 234 -4.01 17.77 -11.02
N HIS A 235 -3.22 17.58 -12.07
CA HIS A 235 -3.63 17.94 -13.42
C HIS A 235 -3.43 16.78 -14.41
N VAL A 236 -4.40 16.58 -15.29
CA VAL A 236 -4.36 15.54 -16.33
C VAL A 236 -4.23 16.20 -17.70
N PHE A 237 -3.06 16.04 -18.31
CA PHE A 237 -2.79 16.50 -19.66
C PHE A 237 -3.12 15.40 -20.67
N LYS A 238 -4.04 15.71 -21.57
CA LYS A 238 -4.49 14.77 -22.61
C LYS A 238 -3.71 14.98 -23.91
N SER A 239 -3.78 14.00 -24.80
CA SER A 239 -3.23 14.12 -26.16
C SER A 239 -1.70 14.21 -26.22
N VAL A 240 -1.01 13.67 -25.20
CA VAL A 240 0.46 13.55 -25.23
C VAL A 240 0.85 12.37 -26.10
N THR A 241 1.92 12.50 -26.89
CA THR A 241 2.42 11.40 -27.73
C THR A 241 3.94 11.33 -27.71
N TYR A 242 4.49 10.13 -27.72
CA TYR A 242 5.87 9.88 -28.14
C TYR A 242 5.90 9.40 -29.60
N ASN A 243 6.80 9.94 -30.40
CA ASN A 243 6.97 9.67 -31.82
C ASN A 243 8.34 9.04 -32.15
N SER A 244 9.23 8.88 -31.17
CA SER A 244 10.47 8.10 -31.26
C SER A 244 10.35 6.75 -30.54
N PRO A 245 10.91 5.65 -31.07
CA PRO A 245 10.90 4.35 -30.41
C PRO A 245 11.80 4.30 -29.16
N ARG A 246 11.73 3.17 -28.44
CA ARG A 246 12.53 2.80 -27.26
C ARG A 246 12.19 3.65 -26.03
N PHE A 247 13.08 3.70 -25.05
CA PHE A 247 12.84 4.42 -23.81
C PHE A 247 12.71 5.92 -24.03
N GLN A 248 11.57 6.48 -23.61
CA GLN A 248 11.30 7.91 -23.58
C GLN A 248 10.73 8.32 -22.22
N LYS A 249 11.10 9.50 -21.73
CA LYS A 249 10.53 10.09 -20.52
C LYS A 249 10.24 11.57 -20.73
N ILE A 250 9.29 12.08 -19.94
CA ILE A 250 8.98 13.50 -19.82
C ILE A 250 9.56 14.00 -18.51
N GLU A 251 10.17 15.17 -18.56
CA GLU A 251 10.70 15.91 -17.42
C GLU A 251 9.95 17.23 -17.31
N VAL A 252 9.94 17.82 -16.11
CA VAL A 252 9.29 19.10 -15.85
C VAL A 252 10.25 20.04 -15.14
N GLU A 253 10.32 21.27 -15.60
CA GLU A 253 10.94 22.37 -14.86
C GLU A 253 9.85 23.12 -14.08
N THR A 254 10.17 23.51 -12.84
CA THR A 254 9.22 24.20 -11.95
C THR A 254 9.80 25.51 -11.43
N THR A 255 8.97 26.53 -11.26
CA THR A 255 9.42 27.84 -10.73
C THR A 255 9.79 27.81 -9.25
N ASP A 256 9.31 26.80 -8.51
CA ASP A 256 9.51 26.67 -7.05
C ASP A 256 10.63 25.69 -6.65
N ASN A 257 11.40 25.18 -7.63
CA ASN A 257 12.41 24.13 -7.44
C ASN A 257 11.86 22.91 -6.67
N LEU A 258 10.65 22.46 -7.04
CA LEU A 258 10.10 21.22 -6.52
C LEU A 258 10.97 20.04 -6.93
N GLU A 259 11.07 19.04 -6.07
CA GLU A 259 11.64 17.74 -6.45
C GLU A 259 10.73 17.09 -7.49
N THR A 260 11.31 16.46 -8.51
CA THR A 260 10.53 15.84 -9.59
C THR A 260 10.78 14.33 -9.63
N SER A 261 9.70 13.56 -9.64
CA SER A 261 9.72 12.11 -9.84
C SER A 261 9.10 11.78 -11.20
N THR A 262 9.87 11.12 -12.05
CA THR A 262 9.45 10.67 -13.39
C THR A 262 9.97 9.27 -13.66
N HIS A 263 9.47 8.64 -14.72
CA HIS A 263 9.91 7.31 -15.13
C HIS A 263 9.91 7.19 -16.66
N TYR A 264 10.59 6.16 -17.17
CA TYR A 264 10.56 5.85 -18.58
C TYR A 264 9.30 5.08 -18.98
N SER A 265 8.83 5.39 -20.19
CA SER A 265 7.94 4.55 -21.00
C SER A 265 8.77 3.88 -22.10
N TYR A 266 8.47 2.63 -22.46
CA TYR A 266 9.05 1.98 -23.63
C TYR A 266 8.12 2.11 -24.83
N ILE A 267 8.62 2.73 -25.91
CA ILE A 267 7.84 3.00 -27.12
C ILE A 267 8.13 1.94 -28.18
N SER A 268 7.14 1.08 -28.41
CA SER A 268 7.23 -0.04 -29.34
C SER A 268 6.82 0.36 -30.76
N GLN A 269 7.47 -0.25 -31.76
CA GLN A 269 7.10 -0.07 -33.19
C GLN A 269 5.83 -0.84 -33.58
N ALA A 270 5.50 -1.88 -32.81
CA ALA A 270 4.32 -2.71 -33.00
C ALA A 270 3.74 -3.06 -31.63
N GLU A 271 2.46 -3.43 -31.63
CA GLU A 271 1.74 -3.80 -30.43
C GLU A 271 2.42 -4.97 -29.71
N THR A 272 2.65 -4.81 -28.40
CA THR A 272 3.21 -5.85 -27.54
C THR A 272 2.09 -6.73 -27.00
N GLU A 273 2.38 -8.02 -26.78
CA GLU A 273 1.38 -8.93 -26.20
C GLU A 273 0.97 -8.52 -24.78
N PHE A 274 1.93 -8.04 -23.99
CA PHE A 274 1.72 -7.63 -22.61
C PHE A 274 2.11 -6.17 -22.41
N LYS A 275 1.40 -5.51 -21.50
CA LYS A 275 1.72 -4.20 -20.93
C LYS A 275 2.00 -4.34 -19.44
N ARG A 276 2.82 -3.45 -18.89
CA ARG A 276 3.12 -3.37 -17.46
C ARG A 276 2.11 -2.50 -16.75
N TYR A 277 1.53 -3.10 -15.71
CA TYR A 277 0.65 -2.41 -14.77
C TYR A 277 1.32 -2.41 -13.40
N PHE A 278 1.40 -1.26 -12.77
CA PHE A 278 2.00 -1.08 -11.44
C PHE A 278 0.90 -1.09 -10.38
N GLY A 279 1.13 -1.80 -9.28
CA GLY A 279 0.13 -1.94 -8.23
C GLY A 279 0.71 -2.20 -6.87
N ASP A 280 -0.20 -2.32 -5.91
CA ASP A 280 0.11 -2.55 -4.50
C ASP A 280 -0.90 -3.54 -3.91
N THR A 281 -0.45 -4.77 -3.65
CA THR A 281 -1.33 -5.86 -3.21
C THR A 281 -1.46 -5.96 -1.69
N HIS A 282 -0.75 -5.12 -0.95
CA HIS A 282 -0.64 -5.26 0.49
C HIS A 282 -0.59 -3.88 1.13
N PHE A 283 -1.73 -3.46 1.67
CA PHE A 283 -1.83 -2.30 2.55
C PHE A 283 -3.05 -2.46 3.44
N HIS A 284 -3.04 -1.73 4.53
CA HIS A 284 -4.01 -1.84 5.61
C HIS A 284 -4.64 -0.49 5.86
N THR A 285 -5.84 -0.56 6.40
CA THR A 285 -6.53 0.57 6.98
C THR A 285 -6.82 0.23 8.44
N GLY A 286 -7.84 0.82 9.07
CA GLY A 286 -8.09 0.57 10.50
C GLY A 286 -8.55 -0.84 10.82
N THR A 287 -9.32 -0.99 11.90
CA THR A 287 -9.95 -2.25 12.33
C THR A 287 -10.99 -2.83 11.33
N GLY A 288 -10.78 -2.69 10.02
CA GLY A 288 -11.69 -3.03 8.96
C GLY A 288 -12.45 -1.83 8.39
N THR A 289 -13.22 -2.15 7.36
CA THR A 289 -13.99 -1.29 6.44
C THR A 289 -14.86 -0.19 7.02
N LEU A 290 -15.16 -0.26 8.31
CA LEU A 290 -15.99 0.70 9.01
C LEU A 290 -15.25 1.15 10.26
N ASN A 291 -14.64 2.32 10.19
CA ASN A 291 -14.07 2.99 11.36
C ASN A 291 -15.21 3.63 12.18
N THR A 292 -15.89 2.82 13.02
CA THR A 292 -17.18 3.17 13.65
C THR A 292 -17.10 3.95 14.96
N GLY A 293 -16.38 5.09 14.96
CA GLY A 293 -16.44 6.07 16.04
C GLY A 293 -15.71 5.66 17.32
N PHE A 294 -15.86 6.48 18.39
CA PHE A 294 -15.25 6.30 19.72
C PHE A 294 -15.22 4.80 20.03
N PHE A 295 -14.02 4.22 20.17
CA PHE A 295 -13.76 2.79 20.33
C PHE A 295 -14.45 2.25 21.61
N GLY A 296 -15.77 2.17 21.58
CA GLY A 296 -16.65 1.99 22.72
C GLY A 296 -17.80 1.07 22.36
N ILE A 297 -18.00 0.09 23.24
CA ILE A 297 -19.06 -0.92 23.31
C ILE A 297 -19.42 -1.55 21.97
N GLU A 298 -18.90 -2.76 21.73
CA GLU A 298 -19.46 -3.65 20.71
C GLU A 298 -20.98 -3.79 20.89
N SER A 299 -21.76 -3.40 19.88
CA SER A 299 -23.02 -4.07 19.61
C SER A 299 -22.73 -5.21 18.64
N ASN A 300 -22.37 -6.40 19.15
CA ASN A 300 -22.37 -7.60 18.32
C ASN A 300 -23.71 -8.32 18.47
N THR A 301 -24.40 -8.52 17.35
CA THR A 301 -25.59 -9.35 17.22
C THR A 301 -25.36 -10.86 17.44
N ASN A 302 -24.19 -11.31 17.91
CA ASN A 302 -23.85 -12.73 18.06
C ASN A 302 -23.23 -13.12 19.42
N GLY A 303 -23.70 -12.56 20.54
CA GLY A 303 -23.53 -13.18 21.86
C GLY A 303 -22.16 -13.06 22.54
N HIS A 304 -21.27 -12.18 22.05
CA HIS A 304 -20.10 -11.73 22.80
C HIS A 304 -20.44 -10.52 23.68
N GLN A 305 -19.84 -10.44 24.89
CA GLN A 305 -20.16 -9.37 25.84
C GLN A 305 -19.76 -7.98 25.30
N ASN A 306 -20.63 -6.99 25.54
CA ASN A 306 -20.39 -5.56 25.38
C ASN A 306 -19.05 -5.15 26.03
N MET A 307 -17.97 -5.05 25.25
CA MET A 307 -16.68 -4.54 25.74
C MET A 307 -16.35 -3.20 25.09
N ASP A 308 -16.04 -2.22 25.93
CA ASP A 308 -15.47 -0.94 25.52
C ASP A 308 -13.95 -1.15 25.36
N VAL A 309 -13.47 -1.27 24.11
CA VAL A 309 -12.06 -1.58 23.83
C VAL A 309 -11.10 -0.46 24.26
N ASN A 310 -11.63 0.76 24.43
CA ASN A 310 -10.90 1.89 25.00
C ASN A 310 -10.69 1.80 26.53
N MET A 311 -11.41 0.91 27.20
CA MET A 311 -11.29 0.65 28.64
C MET A 311 -10.44 -0.60 28.94
N LEU A 312 -9.96 -1.30 27.90
CA LEU A 312 -9.08 -2.45 28.06
C LEU A 312 -7.68 -2.03 28.49
N SER A 313 -7.01 -2.91 29.24
CA SER A 313 -5.57 -2.78 29.44
C SER A 313 -4.87 -2.86 28.08
N LEU A 314 -3.69 -2.24 27.95
CA LEU A 314 -2.87 -2.37 26.74
C LEU A 314 -2.63 -3.85 26.38
N GLU A 315 -2.44 -4.69 27.40
CA GLU A 315 -2.24 -6.14 27.25
C GLU A 315 -3.49 -6.84 26.68
N ASP A 316 -4.69 -6.51 27.15
CA ASP A 316 -5.93 -7.12 26.67
C ASP A 316 -6.32 -6.61 25.27
N PHE A 317 -6.04 -5.34 24.99
CA PHE A 317 -6.15 -4.79 23.64
C PHE A 317 -5.20 -5.49 22.66
N GLN A 318 -3.95 -5.70 23.05
CA GLN A 318 -2.96 -6.45 22.25
C GLN A 318 -3.40 -7.90 22.01
N LYS A 319 -4.10 -8.54 22.96
CA LYS A 319 -4.64 -9.89 22.77
C LYS A 319 -5.76 -9.92 21.73
N LEU A 320 -6.68 -8.95 21.75
CA LEU A 320 -7.77 -8.84 20.77
C LEU A 320 -7.24 -8.51 19.36
N ASN A 321 -6.20 -7.68 19.29
CA ASN A 321 -5.54 -7.29 18.05
C ASN A 321 -4.18 -7.99 17.90
N SER A 322 -4.07 -9.26 18.31
CA SER A 322 -2.82 -10.04 18.23
C SER A 322 -2.36 -10.39 16.81
N GLY A 323 -2.93 -9.70 15.83
CA GLY A 323 -2.42 -9.55 14.48
C GLY A 323 -2.92 -8.27 13.82
N GLY A 324 -3.50 -7.29 14.54
CA GLY A 324 -4.21 -6.16 13.94
C GLY A 324 -3.40 -4.89 14.01
N ASP A 325 -3.22 -4.24 12.88
CA ASP A 325 -2.53 -2.96 12.83
C ASP A 325 -3.37 -1.84 13.44
N HIS A 326 -3.00 -1.44 14.66
CA HIS A 326 -3.62 -0.36 15.40
C HIS A 326 -3.28 1.04 14.85
N ARG A 327 -2.39 1.14 13.87
CA ARG A 327 -1.84 2.36 13.26
C ARG A 327 -2.71 2.85 12.10
N GLY A 328 -3.42 1.95 11.41
CA GLY A 328 -4.43 2.27 10.41
C GLY A 328 -5.78 2.75 10.97
N ASN A 329 -5.98 2.68 12.30
CA ASN A 329 -7.28 2.89 12.99
C ASN A 329 -8.00 4.22 12.74
N PHE A 330 -7.36 5.17 12.07
CA PHE A 330 -7.92 6.49 11.75
C PHE A 330 -8.03 6.73 10.25
N THR A 331 -7.89 5.68 9.46
CA THR A 331 -7.98 5.71 8.02
C THR A 331 -9.03 4.72 7.51
N THR A 332 -9.40 4.85 6.25
CA THR A 332 -10.43 4.01 5.63
C THR A 332 -9.96 3.40 4.32
N GLN A 333 -10.49 2.23 3.99
CA GLN A 333 -10.26 1.57 2.71
C GLN A 333 -10.66 2.45 1.51
N GLN A 334 -11.70 3.26 1.66
CA GLN A 334 -12.12 4.21 0.63
C GLN A 334 -11.05 5.27 0.36
N GLU A 335 -10.51 5.91 1.41
CA GLU A 335 -9.43 6.89 1.27
C GLU A 335 -8.18 6.26 0.65
N ALA A 336 -7.84 5.04 1.06
CA ALA A 336 -6.69 4.32 0.51
C ALA A 336 -6.84 4.06 -0.99
N TYR A 337 -8.01 3.60 -1.45
CA TYR A 337 -8.24 3.41 -2.89
C TYR A 337 -8.30 4.72 -3.68
N VAL A 338 -8.81 5.81 -3.10
CA VAL A 338 -8.72 7.15 -3.72
C VAL A 338 -7.24 7.54 -3.87
N TYR A 339 -6.44 7.35 -2.83
CA TYR A 339 -5.01 7.67 -2.87
C TYR A 339 -4.26 6.81 -3.90
N ALA A 340 -4.46 5.49 -3.90
CA ALA A 340 -3.90 4.56 -4.89
C ALA A 340 -4.19 5.00 -6.33
N LYS A 341 -5.46 5.31 -6.61
CA LYS A 341 -5.95 5.59 -7.96
C LYS A 341 -5.58 7.00 -8.43
N ASP A 342 -5.74 8.00 -7.57
CA ASP A 342 -5.68 9.41 -7.96
C ASP A 342 -4.34 10.06 -7.64
N VAL A 343 -3.69 9.66 -6.55
CA VAL A 343 -2.44 10.28 -6.08
C VAL A 343 -1.23 9.49 -6.55
N THR A 344 -1.11 8.21 -6.18
CA THR A 344 0.02 7.38 -6.60
C THR A 344 -0.17 6.79 -7.99
N ARG A 345 -1.36 6.89 -8.59
CA ARG A 345 -1.66 6.48 -9.98
C ARG A 345 -1.28 5.01 -10.24
N LEU A 346 -1.64 4.13 -9.30
CA LEU A 346 -1.53 2.69 -9.47
C LEU A 346 -2.59 2.18 -10.45
N ASP A 347 -2.25 1.14 -11.18
CA ASP A 347 -3.14 0.44 -12.12
C ASP A 347 -4.00 -0.60 -11.41
N PHE A 348 -3.50 -1.20 -10.32
CA PHE A 348 -4.25 -2.12 -9.48
C PHE A 348 -3.85 -2.06 -8.01
N ALA A 349 -4.76 -2.46 -7.12
CA ALA A 349 -4.49 -2.47 -5.69
C ALA A 349 -5.39 -3.44 -4.92
N SER A 350 -4.99 -3.84 -3.71
CA SER A 350 -5.88 -4.54 -2.77
C SER A 350 -5.59 -4.17 -1.32
N ALA A 351 -6.63 -3.74 -0.62
CA ALA A 351 -6.57 -3.64 0.84
C ALA A 351 -6.60 -5.05 1.43
N SER A 352 -5.71 -5.31 2.37
CA SER A 352 -5.38 -6.64 2.88
C SER A 352 -5.41 -6.63 4.41
N GLU A 353 -6.54 -6.23 5.00
CA GLU A 353 -6.67 -6.14 6.46
C GLU A 353 -6.33 -7.47 7.14
N HIS A 354 -5.76 -7.39 8.34
CA HIS A 354 -5.46 -8.59 9.12
C HIS A 354 -6.71 -9.33 9.57
N ASP A 355 -6.61 -10.66 9.64
CA ASP A 355 -7.66 -11.59 10.07
C ASP A 355 -7.85 -11.63 11.61
N VAL A 356 -8.05 -10.46 12.22
CA VAL A 356 -8.31 -10.30 13.66
C VAL A 356 -9.77 -10.52 14.05
N SER A 357 -10.08 -10.51 15.36
CA SER A 357 -11.44 -10.67 15.87
C SER A 357 -12.46 -9.70 15.32
N LEU A 358 -12.03 -8.49 14.96
CA LEU A 358 -12.88 -7.44 14.41
C LEU A 358 -13.08 -7.57 12.89
N PHE A 359 -12.26 -8.36 12.20
CA PHE A 359 -12.36 -8.59 10.76
C PHE A 359 -13.08 -9.91 10.47
N ASP A 360 -14.33 -10.00 10.93
CA ASP A 360 -15.19 -11.15 10.68
C ASP A 360 -15.76 -11.17 9.25
N GLN A 361 -16.57 -12.19 8.92
CA GLN A 361 -17.18 -12.31 7.59
C GLN A 361 -18.04 -11.07 7.22
N THR A 362 -18.67 -10.40 8.20
CA THR A 362 -19.47 -9.20 7.93
C THR A 362 -18.57 -8.04 7.52
N ALA A 363 -17.50 -7.79 8.28
CA ALA A 363 -16.51 -6.77 7.94
C ALA A 363 -15.83 -7.06 6.60
N TRP A 364 -15.55 -8.34 6.33
CA TRP A 364 -14.99 -8.81 5.08
C TRP A 364 -15.94 -8.60 3.88
N ASP A 365 -17.24 -8.88 4.01
CA ASP A 365 -18.22 -8.64 2.95
C ASP A 365 -18.31 -7.14 2.58
N VAL A 366 -18.12 -6.25 3.57
CA VAL A 366 -18.00 -4.81 3.32
C VAL A 366 -16.68 -4.50 2.60
N SER A 367 -15.57 -5.13 2.96
CA SER A 367 -14.26 -4.95 2.27
C SER A 367 -14.36 -5.33 0.82
N GLN A 368 -14.98 -6.47 0.56
CA GLN A 368 -15.24 -6.89 -0.81
C GLN A 368 -16.14 -5.92 -1.55
N SER A 369 -17.16 -5.36 -0.88
CA SER A 369 -18.05 -4.37 -1.51
C SER A 369 -17.35 -3.05 -1.85
N LEU A 370 -16.45 -2.58 -0.99
CA LEU A 370 -15.64 -1.39 -1.25
C LEU A 370 -14.63 -1.63 -2.38
N ALA A 371 -13.93 -2.76 -2.37
CA ALA A 371 -13.05 -3.15 -3.48
C ALA A 371 -13.85 -3.14 -4.80
N ASP A 372 -15.02 -3.77 -4.83
CA ASP A 372 -15.85 -3.82 -6.04
C ASP A 372 -16.35 -2.45 -6.51
N ALA A 373 -16.67 -1.54 -5.58
CA ALA A 373 -17.08 -0.18 -5.92
C ALA A 373 -15.98 0.66 -6.59
N PHE A 374 -14.71 0.34 -6.31
CA PHE A 374 -13.56 1.00 -6.93
C PHE A 374 -13.06 0.32 -8.21
N TYR A 375 -13.58 -0.86 -8.54
CA TYR A 375 -13.18 -1.57 -9.75
C TYR A 375 -13.63 -0.82 -11.02
N GLN A 376 -12.66 -0.36 -11.80
CA GLN A 376 -12.86 0.32 -13.07
C GLN A 376 -11.96 -0.31 -14.15
N PRO A 377 -12.44 -1.36 -14.84
CA PRO A 377 -11.68 -2.02 -15.90
C PRO A 377 -11.13 -1.00 -16.92
N GLY A 378 -9.87 -1.18 -17.31
CA GLY A 378 -9.12 -0.29 -18.18
C GLY A 378 -8.50 0.92 -17.49
N LYS A 379 -8.75 1.12 -16.18
CA LYS A 379 -8.25 2.28 -15.42
C LYS A 379 -7.66 1.93 -14.07
N PHE A 380 -8.40 1.17 -13.26
CA PHE A 380 -8.00 0.80 -11.91
C PHE A 380 -8.65 -0.51 -11.50
N THR A 381 -7.85 -1.55 -11.30
CA THR A 381 -8.35 -2.87 -10.89
C THR A 381 -8.17 -3.10 -9.39
N THR A 382 -9.23 -3.49 -8.70
CA THR A 382 -9.15 -3.92 -7.31
C THR A 382 -9.26 -5.43 -7.19
N PHE A 383 -8.53 -6.02 -6.26
CA PHE A 383 -8.72 -7.41 -5.84
C PHE A 383 -9.28 -7.50 -4.43
N PHE A 384 -9.73 -8.69 -4.05
CA PHE A 384 -10.22 -8.96 -2.70
C PHE A 384 -9.10 -9.62 -1.92
N ALA A 385 -8.62 -8.98 -0.85
CA ALA A 385 -7.53 -9.51 -0.06
C ALA A 385 -7.74 -9.33 1.44
N TYR A 386 -7.09 -10.19 2.20
CA TYR A 386 -6.86 -10.04 3.64
C TYR A 386 -5.49 -10.64 3.97
N GLU A 387 -4.92 -10.23 5.10
CA GLU A 387 -3.66 -10.77 5.59
C GLU A 387 -3.94 -11.82 6.67
N TRP A 388 -3.61 -13.07 6.37
CA TRP A 388 -3.68 -14.17 7.32
C TRP A 388 -2.42 -14.17 8.19
N THR A 389 -2.58 -13.99 9.50
CA THR A 389 -1.52 -13.51 10.41
C THR A 389 -1.22 -14.45 11.58
N PRO A 390 -0.90 -15.75 11.39
CA PRO A 390 -0.56 -16.67 12.49
C PRO A 390 0.80 -16.34 13.14
N GLY A 391 0.78 -15.45 14.14
CA GLY A 391 1.99 -15.10 14.88
C GLY A 391 2.90 -14.19 14.04
N ILE A 392 4.12 -14.66 13.73
CA ILE A 392 5.11 -13.91 12.93
C ILE A 392 5.13 -14.32 11.45
N LEU A 393 4.41 -15.39 11.09
CA LEU A 393 4.24 -15.83 9.71
C LEU A 393 3.02 -15.15 9.14
N HIS A 394 3.19 -14.33 8.10
CA HIS A 394 2.07 -13.61 7.53
C HIS A 394 1.96 -13.88 6.02
N HIS A 395 0.73 -13.97 5.53
CA HIS A 395 0.43 -14.24 4.12
C HIS A 395 -0.74 -13.39 3.63
N ILE A 396 -0.56 -12.73 2.49
CA ILE A 396 -1.67 -12.09 1.78
C ILE A 396 -2.48 -13.19 1.09
N ILE A 397 -3.76 -13.26 1.42
CA ILE A 397 -4.72 -14.14 0.78
C ILE A 397 -5.50 -13.32 -0.23
N LEU A 398 -5.18 -13.51 -1.52
CA LEU A 398 -5.77 -12.77 -2.62
C LEU A 398 -6.78 -13.63 -3.37
N TYR A 399 -7.98 -13.09 -3.58
CA TYR A 399 -9.03 -13.71 -4.36
C TYR A 399 -9.37 -12.92 -5.62
N LYS A 400 -9.71 -13.67 -6.67
CA LYS A 400 -10.18 -13.13 -7.94
C LYS A 400 -11.62 -12.62 -7.87
N GLU A 401 -12.47 -13.33 -7.14
CA GLU A 401 -13.92 -13.14 -7.13
C GLU A 401 -14.46 -12.82 -5.73
N LYS A 402 -15.58 -12.10 -5.72
CA LYS A 402 -16.30 -11.68 -4.52
C LYS A 402 -17.11 -12.83 -3.92
N GLY A 403 -17.41 -12.76 -2.62
CA GLY A 403 -18.31 -13.69 -1.93
C GLY A 403 -17.62 -14.94 -1.42
N LEU A 404 -16.29 -14.96 -1.45
CA LEU A 404 -15.48 -16.00 -0.81
C LEU A 404 -15.29 -15.71 0.67
N SER A 405 -14.98 -16.74 1.46
CA SER A 405 -14.82 -16.62 2.90
C SER A 405 -13.49 -16.01 3.30
N VAL A 406 -13.49 -15.27 4.41
CA VAL A 406 -12.27 -14.96 5.18
C VAL A 406 -11.98 -16.15 6.12
N PHE A 407 -10.74 -16.62 6.15
CA PHE A 407 -10.33 -17.71 7.03
C PHE A 407 -9.46 -17.17 8.15
N ASP A 408 -10.00 -17.26 9.37
CA ASP A 408 -9.38 -16.78 10.60
C ASP A 408 -8.30 -17.73 11.11
N ARG A 409 -7.10 -17.21 11.35
CA ARG A 409 -5.96 -17.93 11.93
C ARG A 409 -6.24 -18.69 13.22
N ARG A 410 -7.22 -18.26 14.02
CA ARG A 410 -7.60 -18.96 15.27
C ARG A 410 -8.29 -20.29 14.98
N ALA A 411 -8.99 -20.38 13.85
CA ALA A 411 -9.60 -21.62 13.37
C ALA A 411 -8.68 -22.39 12.42
N TYR A 412 -7.79 -21.70 11.72
CA TYR A 412 -6.83 -22.25 10.76
C TYR A 412 -5.42 -21.76 11.14
N PRO A 413 -4.76 -22.37 12.13
CA PRO A 413 -3.53 -21.84 12.73
C PRO A 413 -2.25 -22.12 11.93
N ASP A 414 -2.34 -22.91 10.86
CA ASP A 414 -1.20 -23.33 10.06
C ASP A 414 -1.57 -23.44 8.56
N LEU A 415 -0.56 -23.45 7.70
CA LEU A 415 -0.75 -23.49 6.25
C LEU A 415 -1.50 -24.75 5.77
N PRO A 416 -1.20 -25.98 6.25
CA PRO A 416 -1.97 -27.16 5.86
C PRO A 416 -3.47 -27.05 6.16
N SER A 417 -3.86 -26.52 7.32
CA SER A 417 -5.26 -26.32 7.69
C SER A 417 -5.93 -25.25 6.83
N LEU A 418 -5.22 -24.13 6.56
CA LEU A 418 -5.70 -23.08 5.66
C LEU A 418 -5.89 -23.59 4.23
N TRP A 419 -4.93 -24.32 3.68
CA TRP A 419 -5.03 -24.88 2.32
C TRP A 419 -6.13 -25.92 2.20
N THR A 420 -6.36 -26.71 3.25
CA THR A 420 -7.53 -27.61 3.31
C THR A 420 -8.84 -26.82 3.24
N ALA A 421 -8.88 -25.60 3.79
CA ALA A 421 -10.04 -24.71 3.67
C ALA A 421 -10.20 -24.17 2.24
N PHE A 422 -9.09 -23.81 1.57
CA PHE A 422 -9.09 -23.42 0.16
C PHE A 422 -9.58 -24.56 -0.75
N ASP A 423 -9.12 -25.79 -0.53
CA ASP A 423 -9.56 -26.97 -1.29
C ASP A 423 -11.08 -27.16 -1.18
N LYS A 424 -11.64 -26.98 0.03
CA LYS A 424 -13.08 -27.06 0.27
C LYS A 424 -13.85 -25.92 -0.40
N GLN A 425 -13.28 -24.71 -0.41
CA GLN A 425 -13.88 -23.57 -1.11
C GLN A 425 -13.85 -23.77 -2.63
N GLY A 426 -12.80 -24.41 -3.16
CA GLY A 426 -12.72 -24.83 -4.56
C GLY A 426 -12.63 -23.67 -5.55
N LYS A 427 -12.11 -22.52 -5.12
CA LYS A 427 -12.01 -21.28 -5.91
C LYS A 427 -10.57 -20.80 -6.05
N PRO A 428 -10.23 -20.05 -7.12
CA PRO A 428 -8.89 -19.50 -7.30
C PRO A 428 -8.48 -18.61 -6.12
N VAL A 429 -7.29 -18.87 -5.59
CA VAL A 429 -6.69 -18.13 -4.47
C VAL A 429 -5.17 -18.10 -4.65
N LEU A 430 -4.57 -16.95 -4.36
CA LEU A 430 -3.13 -16.83 -4.18
C LEU A 430 -2.86 -16.63 -2.69
N CYS A 431 -1.96 -17.45 -2.15
CA CYS A 431 -1.46 -17.36 -0.79
C CYS A 431 -0.02 -16.85 -0.89
N ILE A 432 0.15 -15.55 -0.74
CA ILE A 432 1.40 -14.84 -1.00
C ILE A 432 2.12 -14.66 0.33
N PRO A 433 3.25 -15.35 0.57
CA PRO A 433 4.07 -15.08 1.75
C PRO A 433 4.65 -13.68 1.65
N HIS A 434 4.56 -12.90 2.72
CA HIS A 434 5.37 -11.69 2.88
C HIS A 434 6.36 -11.89 4.02
N VAL A 435 7.60 -12.13 3.60
CA VAL A 435 8.76 -12.40 4.45
C VAL A 435 9.47 -11.10 4.87
N THR A 436 8.73 -10.00 4.88
CA THR A 436 9.26 -8.63 4.91
C THR A 436 9.62 -8.14 6.32
N TRP A 437 9.31 -8.94 7.35
CA TRP A 437 9.64 -8.66 8.75
C TRP A 437 11.00 -9.21 9.20
N ASN A 438 11.64 -8.51 10.16
CA ASN A 438 12.95 -8.89 10.71
C ASN A 438 12.94 -10.13 11.61
N PHE A 439 11.77 -10.67 11.93
CA PHE A 439 11.62 -11.88 12.72
C PHE A 439 11.57 -13.08 11.78
N GLU A 440 12.74 -13.70 11.59
CA GLU A 440 12.86 -14.85 10.71
C GLU A 440 12.06 -16.04 11.26
N ASP A 441 11.06 -16.49 10.50
CA ASP A 441 10.46 -17.81 10.71
C ASP A 441 11.01 -18.79 9.68
N HIS A 442 11.87 -19.69 10.14
CA HIS A 442 12.62 -20.61 9.29
C HIS A 442 11.75 -21.78 8.78
N THR A 443 10.45 -21.80 9.11
CA THR A 443 9.48 -22.83 8.68
C THR A 443 8.63 -22.39 7.50
N ILE A 444 8.73 -21.14 7.04
CA ILE A 444 7.85 -20.62 5.98
C ILE A 444 7.91 -21.45 4.69
N TRP A 445 9.04 -22.08 4.38
CA TRP A 445 9.24 -22.89 3.18
C TRP A 445 9.06 -24.40 3.38
N ASP A 446 8.70 -24.88 4.58
CA ASP A 446 8.59 -26.31 4.93
C ASP A 446 7.56 -27.07 4.07
N HIS A 447 6.64 -26.36 3.43
CA HIS A 447 5.60 -26.93 2.59
C HIS A 447 5.64 -26.36 1.16
N ILE A 448 6.06 -27.18 0.20
CA ILE A 448 5.98 -26.86 -1.23
C ILE A 448 4.52 -26.92 -1.68
N ASN A 449 3.99 -25.78 -2.14
CA ASN A 449 2.65 -25.70 -2.70
C ASN A 449 2.61 -24.72 -3.88
N ASN A 450 3.03 -25.18 -5.04
CA ASN A 450 3.05 -24.39 -6.27
C ASN A 450 1.65 -24.13 -6.86
N THR A 451 0.56 -24.56 -6.19
CA THR A 451 -0.81 -24.22 -6.57
C THR A 451 -1.22 -22.90 -5.95
N TYR A 452 -1.09 -22.77 -4.62
CA TYR A 452 -1.50 -21.56 -3.89
C TYR A 452 -0.37 -20.53 -3.75
N ARG A 453 0.88 -20.98 -3.61
CA ARG A 453 2.06 -20.10 -3.52
C ARG A 453 2.67 -19.89 -4.90
N ARG A 454 1.97 -19.15 -5.74
CA ARG A 454 2.49 -18.73 -7.06
C ARG A 454 3.39 -17.52 -6.96
N LEU A 455 3.08 -16.59 -6.06
CA LEU A 455 3.80 -15.34 -5.88
C LEU A 455 4.34 -15.24 -4.46
N GLY A 456 5.35 -14.38 -4.27
CA GLY A 456 5.89 -13.99 -2.98
C GLY A 456 6.25 -12.51 -2.97
N GLU A 457 6.00 -11.86 -1.84
CA GLU A 457 6.39 -10.47 -1.62
C GLU A 457 7.87 -10.42 -1.20
N ILE A 458 8.72 -9.98 -2.13
CA ILE A 458 10.17 -9.85 -1.90
C ILE A 458 10.52 -8.52 -1.23
N TYR A 459 9.64 -7.52 -1.30
CA TYR A 459 9.92 -6.20 -0.73
C TYR A 459 8.67 -5.44 -0.28
N SER A 460 8.73 -4.89 0.94
CA SER A 460 7.81 -3.90 1.48
C SER A 460 8.51 -2.85 2.35
N LEU A 461 7.75 -1.87 2.86
CA LEU A 461 8.30 -0.81 3.71
C LEU A 461 8.94 -1.37 5.00
N TRP A 462 8.60 -2.60 5.39
CA TRP A 462 9.16 -3.26 6.56
C TRP A 462 10.55 -3.84 6.33
N ASN A 463 10.96 -4.04 5.07
CA ASN A 463 12.29 -4.51 4.71
C ASN A 463 13.41 -3.60 5.21
N GLY A 464 13.14 -2.29 5.32
CA GLY A 464 14.12 -1.27 5.70
C GLY A 464 14.04 -0.85 7.17
N ARG A 465 13.20 -1.48 8.01
CA ARG A 465 12.94 -0.93 9.35
C ARG A 465 13.83 -1.54 10.43
N PHE A 466 14.95 -0.87 10.74
CA PHE A 466 15.29 -0.36 12.08
C PHE A 466 16.29 0.80 11.97
N LEU A 467 16.05 1.84 12.77
CA LEU A 467 17.03 2.87 13.17
C LEU A 467 18.46 2.31 13.22
N ILE A 468 19.39 2.92 12.48
CA ILE A 468 20.83 2.94 12.80
C ILE A 468 21.36 1.56 13.23
N GLN A 469 21.22 0.53 12.40
CA GLN A 469 21.86 -0.78 12.64
C GLN A 469 22.59 -1.24 11.37
N PRO A 470 23.84 -1.72 11.45
CA PRO A 470 24.54 -2.27 10.29
C PRO A 470 23.83 -3.53 9.79
N GLY A 471 23.35 -3.53 8.53
CA GLY A 471 22.77 -4.73 7.89
C GLY A 471 21.40 -4.58 7.21
N ASP A 472 20.95 -3.35 6.91
CA ASP A 472 19.77 -3.08 6.09
C ASP A 472 20.09 -3.32 4.61
N GLU A 473 19.88 -4.55 4.15
CA GLU A 473 20.12 -4.94 2.78
C GLU A 473 18.78 -5.24 2.07
N PRO A 474 18.37 -4.45 1.05
CA PRO A 474 17.22 -4.78 0.21
C PRO A 474 17.34 -6.19 -0.45
N GLN A 475 18.53 -6.79 -0.42
CA GLN A 475 18.84 -8.14 -0.88
C GLN A 475 18.67 -9.24 0.19
N ARG A 476 18.01 -8.97 1.33
CA ARG A 476 17.73 -9.97 2.39
C ARG A 476 16.97 -11.22 1.95
N PHE A 477 16.51 -11.24 0.71
CA PHE A 477 15.77 -12.33 0.08
C PHE A 477 16.65 -13.18 -0.85
N GLU A 478 17.89 -12.74 -1.05
CA GLU A 478 18.94 -13.37 -1.83
C GLU A 478 20.12 -13.77 -0.94
N LEU A 479 19.85 -14.23 0.29
CA LEU A 479 20.86 -14.65 1.29
C LEU A 479 21.48 -16.03 1.00
N GLY A 480 21.28 -16.59 -0.19
CA GLY A 480 21.77 -17.89 -0.59
C GLY A 480 20.87 -19.05 -0.18
N LYS A 481 21.07 -20.18 -0.85
CA LYS A 481 20.33 -21.44 -0.63
C LYS A 481 20.40 -21.98 0.80
N ASP A 482 21.44 -21.63 1.56
CA ASP A 482 21.66 -22.17 2.90
C ASP A 482 20.94 -21.36 3.98
N ASN A 483 20.40 -20.18 3.62
CA ASN A 483 19.57 -19.38 4.51
C ASN A 483 18.08 -19.68 4.28
N LYS A 484 17.48 -20.42 5.21
CA LYS A 484 16.08 -20.86 5.20
C LYS A 484 15.04 -19.75 5.18
N TRP A 485 15.42 -18.50 5.33
CA TRP A 485 14.51 -17.37 5.20
C TRP A 485 14.39 -16.88 3.74
N SER A 486 15.44 -17.06 2.95
CA SER A 486 15.55 -16.43 1.61
C SER A 486 14.66 -17.08 0.54
N TYR A 487 14.24 -16.30 -0.46
CA TYR A 487 13.61 -16.85 -1.66
C TYR A 487 14.58 -17.73 -2.46
N GLN A 488 15.89 -17.47 -2.36
CA GLN A 488 16.90 -18.36 -2.94
C GLN A 488 16.92 -19.75 -2.29
N HIS A 489 16.61 -19.87 -1.00
CA HIS A 489 16.37 -21.18 -0.38
C HIS A 489 15.07 -21.79 -0.89
N ALA A 490 13.97 -21.03 -0.95
CA ALA A 490 12.71 -21.53 -1.47
C ALA A 490 12.86 -22.11 -2.90
N TRP A 491 13.52 -21.39 -3.80
CA TRP A 491 13.76 -21.87 -5.16
C TRP A 491 14.71 -23.07 -5.22
N HIS A 492 15.71 -23.14 -4.32
CA HIS A 492 16.59 -24.31 -4.18
C HIS A 492 15.81 -25.58 -3.80
N GLU A 493 14.87 -25.46 -2.86
CA GLU A 493 13.99 -26.55 -2.41
C GLU A 493 12.91 -26.93 -3.43
N GLY A 494 12.78 -26.19 -4.54
CA GLY A 494 11.87 -26.52 -5.65
C GLY A 494 10.53 -25.76 -5.64
N HIS A 495 10.41 -24.71 -4.83
CA HIS A 495 9.29 -23.78 -4.95
C HIS A 495 9.38 -23.01 -6.28
N LYS A 496 8.25 -22.86 -6.98
CA LYS A 496 8.13 -22.11 -8.24
C LYS A 496 7.36 -20.83 -7.99
N ILE A 497 8.00 -19.91 -7.28
CA ILE A 497 7.43 -18.65 -6.80
C ILE A 497 7.95 -17.49 -7.67
N GLY A 498 7.03 -16.72 -8.25
CA GLY A 498 7.30 -15.42 -8.83
C GLY A 498 7.32 -14.34 -7.75
N ILE A 499 7.77 -13.14 -8.08
CA ILE A 499 7.98 -12.09 -7.09
C ILE A 499 7.20 -10.82 -7.41
N ILE A 500 6.79 -10.16 -6.34
CA ILE A 500 6.16 -8.84 -6.32
C ILE A 500 6.73 -8.03 -5.15
N GLY A 501 6.59 -6.71 -5.21
CA GLY A 501 6.71 -5.85 -4.03
C GLY A 501 5.33 -5.34 -3.63
N SER A 502 5.18 -4.85 -2.41
CA SER A 502 3.99 -4.12 -1.97
C SER A 502 4.40 -3.09 -0.94
N THR A 503 3.51 -2.17 -0.55
CA THR A 503 3.91 -1.20 0.46
C THR A 503 3.87 -1.77 1.87
N ASP A 504 2.84 -2.54 2.20
CA ASP A 504 2.46 -2.87 3.58
C ASP A 504 2.20 -1.57 4.38
N ASN A 505 1.55 -0.62 3.70
CA ASN A 505 1.25 0.71 4.22
C ASN A 505 0.08 0.69 5.19
N HIS A 506 0.18 1.50 6.24
CA HIS A 506 -0.79 1.58 7.33
C HIS A 506 -1.41 2.97 7.52
N LEU A 507 -1.28 3.84 6.51
CA LEU A 507 -1.66 5.26 6.56
C LEU A 507 -2.70 5.64 5.51
N SER A 508 -3.30 4.64 4.84
CA SER A 508 -4.12 4.83 3.64
C SER A 508 -3.40 5.61 2.54
N GLN A 509 -2.08 5.40 2.42
CA GLN A 509 -1.25 5.95 1.36
C GLN A 509 -0.55 4.83 0.56
N PRO A 510 -1.31 3.88 -0.02
CA PRO A 510 -0.73 2.80 -0.82
C PRO A 510 0.04 3.30 -2.04
N GLY A 511 1.12 2.61 -2.38
CA GLY A 511 2.11 3.02 -3.38
C GLY A 511 2.93 4.27 -3.03
N ALA A 512 2.79 4.84 -1.82
CA ALA A 512 3.64 5.96 -1.40
C ALA A 512 5.09 5.50 -1.20
N ASN A 513 6.03 6.28 -1.71
CA ASN A 513 7.46 5.98 -1.73
C ASN A 513 8.22 7.23 -1.27
N ASN A 514 9.04 7.19 -0.20
CA ASN A 514 9.96 8.26 0.24
C ASN A 514 9.41 9.72 0.28
N TYR A 515 8.11 9.96 0.04
CA TYR A 515 7.49 11.27 -0.08
C TYR A 515 7.15 11.89 1.27
N THR A 516 7.39 11.16 2.36
CA THR A 516 7.09 11.59 3.71
C THR A 516 8.36 11.56 4.56
N ILE A 517 8.57 12.59 5.37
CA ILE A 517 9.70 12.62 6.32
C ILE A 517 9.65 11.48 7.37
N TYR A 518 8.53 10.76 7.47
CA TYR A 518 8.29 9.71 8.45
C TYR A 518 8.43 8.30 7.88
N THR A 519 8.41 8.15 6.56
CA THR A 519 8.73 6.91 5.83
C THR A 519 10.16 7.02 5.32
N GLN A 520 11.13 6.54 6.10
CA GLN A 520 12.55 6.58 5.72
C GLN A 520 12.91 5.62 4.57
N HIS A 521 11.99 4.69 4.23
CA HIS A 521 12.15 3.74 3.15
C HIS A 521 10.89 3.67 2.28
N ALA A 522 11.13 3.40 1.00
CA ALA A 522 10.11 3.25 -0.01
C ALA A 522 9.27 2.00 0.25
N GLY A 523 7.96 2.07 0.03
CA GLY A 523 7.12 0.87 -0.05
C GLY A 523 7.22 0.25 -1.44
N GLY A 524 7.30 -1.08 -1.52
CA GLY A 524 7.46 -1.79 -2.78
C GLY A 524 6.26 -1.66 -3.71
N LEU A 525 6.47 -1.95 -5.00
CA LEU A 525 5.39 -2.07 -5.98
C LEU A 525 5.41 -3.45 -6.65
N ALA A 526 4.21 -3.98 -6.87
CA ALA A 526 3.95 -5.14 -7.68
C ALA A 526 3.83 -4.67 -9.12
N VAL A 527 4.48 -5.36 -10.06
CA VAL A 527 4.25 -5.11 -11.48
C VAL A 527 3.78 -6.37 -12.16
N ALA A 528 2.67 -6.28 -12.89
CA ALA A 528 2.07 -7.39 -13.61
C ALA A 528 2.13 -7.14 -15.13
N LEU A 529 2.58 -8.15 -15.88
CA LEU A 529 2.63 -8.15 -17.35
C LEU A 529 1.34 -8.78 -17.87
N SER A 530 0.39 -7.92 -18.23
CA SER A 530 -0.97 -8.30 -18.58
C SER A 530 -1.42 -7.72 -19.91
N LYS A 531 -2.38 -8.36 -20.57
CA LYS A 531 -2.93 -7.92 -21.85
C LYS A 531 -3.78 -6.66 -21.68
N GLU A 532 -4.54 -6.61 -20.58
CA GLU A 532 -5.45 -5.51 -20.26
C GLU A 532 -5.49 -5.27 -18.75
N ASN A 533 -5.86 -4.05 -18.33
CA ASN A 533 -6.12 -3.75 -16.92
C ASN A 533 -7.54 -4.19 -16.55
N ASN A 534 -7.73 -5.46 -16.20
CA ASN A 534 -8.98 -5.96 -15.61
C ASN A 534 -8.69 -7.17 -14.73
N ARG A 535 -9.63 -7.56 -13.85
CA ARG A 535 -9.43 -8.68 -12.90
C ARG A 535 -9.06 -9.99 -13.58
N ASP A 536 -9.62 -10.30 -14.75
CA ASP A 536 -9.34 -11.57 -15.43
C ASP A 536 -7.91 -11.62 -15.95
N GLN A 537 -7.49 -10.59 -16.68
CA GLN A 537 -6.18 -10.53 -17.32
C GLN A 537 -5.07 -10.28 -16.30
N LEU A 538 -5.32 -9.47 -15.26
CA LEU A 538 -4.34 -9.26 -14.19
C LEU A 538 -4.20 -10.52 -13.32
N TRP A 539 -5.31 -11.19 -12.98
CA TRP A 539 -5.23 -12.48 -12.26
C TRP A 539 -4.43 -13.50 -13.05
N GLU A 540 -4.66 -13.61 -14.36
CA GLU A 540 -3.93 -14.53 -15.23
C GLU A 540 -2.43 -14.20 -15.29
N ALA A 541 -2.04 -12.92 -15.21
CA ALA A 541 -0.63 -12.51 -15.07
C ALA A 541 -0.03 -12.91 -13.71
N LEU A 542 -0.75 -12.65 -12.61
CA LEU A 542 -0.32 -13.00 -11.25
C LEU A 542 -0.17 -14.53 -11.07
N GLU A 543 -1.17 -15.29 -11.50
CA GLU A 543 -1.19 -16.77 -11.41
C GLU A 543 -0.04 -17.41 -12.21
N ASN A 544 0.27 -16.84 -13.39
CA ASN A 544 1.38 -17.29 -14.23
C ASN A 544 2.72 -16.64 -13.91
N ARG A 545 2.83 -15.91 -12.79
CA ARG A 545 4.08 -15.29 -12.32
C ARG A 545 4.71 -14.32 -13.30
N ARG A 546 3.92 -13.75 -14.22
CA ARG A 546 4.40 -12.72 -15.14
C ARG A 546 4.46 -11.39 -14.41
N THR A 547 5.32 -11.34 -13.41
CA THR A 547 5.42 -10.25 -12.45
C THR A 547 6.86 -9.92 -12.14
N TYR A 548 7.09 -8.71 -11.66
CA TYR A 548 8.33 -8.31 -11.03
C TYR A 548 8.07 -7.36 -9.87
N ALA A 549 9.10 -7.16 -9.05
CA ALA A 549 9.06 -6.32 -7.88
C ALA A 549 9.95 -5.08 -8.09
N THR A 550 9.55 -3.95 -7.50
CA THR A 550 10.41 -2.79 -7.31
C THR A 550 10.38 -2.35 -5.85
N THR A 551 11.41 -1.63 -5.41
CA THR A 551 11.44 -1.04 -4.06
C THR A 551 10.54 0.17 -3.89
N GLY A 552 9.80 0.59 -4.92
CA GLY A 552 8.80 1.67 -4.83
C GLY A 552 8.85 2.65 -5.99
N THR A 553 9.96 2.69 -6.72
CA THR A 553 10.10 3.49 -7.95
C THR A 553 9.62 2.71 -9.17
N ARG A 554 9.12 3.41 -10.19
CA ARG A 554 8.62 2.80 -11.44
C ARG A 554 9.75 2.36 -12.38
N ILE A 555 10.66 1.52 -11.88
CA ILE A 555 11.71 0.89 -12.69
C ILE A 555 11.04 -0.05 -13.70
N TYR A 556 11.32 0.15 -14.98
CA TYR A 556 10.85 -0.71 -16.05
C TYR A 556 11.77 -1.91 -16.22
N ILE A 557 11.21 -3.13 -16.21
CA ILE A 557 11.92 -4.36 -16.59
C ILE A 557 11.17 -5.13 -17.67
N ASP A 558 11.84 -5.42 -18.78
CA ASP A 558 11.52 -6.49 -19.74
C ASP A 558 12.59 -7.58 -19.60
N PHE A 559 12.19 -8.81 -19.33
CA PHE A 559 13.12 -9.93 -19.18
C PHE A 559 12.50 -11.18 -19.80
N THR A 560 13.21 -11.74 -20.79
CA THR A 560 12.76 -12.92 -21.53
C THR A 560 13.90 -13.90 -21.75
N ILE A 561 13.56 -15.18 -21.87
CA ILE A 561 14.46 -16.24 -22.33
C ILE A 561 13.80 -16.96 -23.49
N ASN A 562 14.49 -17.03 -24.62
CA ASN A 562 13.96 -17.58 -25.88
C ASN A 562 12.62 -16.93 -26.29
N GLY A 563 12.43 -15.65 -25.94
CA GLY A 563 11.19 -14.89 -26.17
C GLY A 563 10.06 -15.16 -25.16
N HIS A 564 10.24 -16.06 -24.20
CA HIS A 564 9.26 -16.30 -23.13
C HIS A 564 9.46 -15.34 -21.95
N PRO A 565 8.40 -14.74 -21.38
CA PRO A 565 8.51 -13.74 -20.33
C PRO A 565 8.91 -14.33 -18.97
N MET A 566 9.37 -13.47 -18.06
CA MET A 566 9.51 -13.75 -16.63
C MET A 566 8.32 -14.56 -16.08
N GLY A 567 8.60 -15.51 -15.17
CA GLY A 567 7.60 -16.43 -14.60
C GLY A 567 7.40 -17.74 -15.36
N SER A 568 7.83 -17.80 -16.62
CA SER A 568 7.63 -18.96 -17.51
C SER A 568 8.43 -20.18 -17.06
N GLU A 569 7.86 -21.36 -17.36
CA GLU A 569 8.54 -22.65 -17.30
C GLU A 569 8.65 -23.18 -18.73
N ILE A 570 9.87 -23.35 -19.23
CA ILE A 570 10.12 -23.74 -20.62
C ILE A 570 11.07 -24.92 -20.68
N THR A 571 11.03 -25.65 -21.79
CA THR A 571 12.01 -26.68 -22.12
C THR A 571 12.86 -26.20 -23.29
N SER A 572 14.18 -26.33 -23.19
CA SER A 572 15.11 -25.95 -24.27
C SER A 572 16.05 -27.08 -24.65
N GLU A 573 16.21 -27.28 -25.96
CA GLU A 573 17.25 -28.14 -26.55
C GLU A 573 18.49 -27.31 -26.97
N ASN A 574 18.34 -25.99 -27.03
CA ASN A 574 19.36 -25.04 -27.48
C ASN A 574 19.86 -24.17 -26.32
N VAL A 575 21.01 -23.53 -26.54
CA VAL A 575 21.54 -22.48 -25.66
C VAL A 575 20.46 -21.41 -25.41
N PRO A 576 20.13 -21.09 -24.14
CA PRO A 576 19.16 -20.06 -23.81
C PRO A 576 19.63 -18.67 -24.25
N VAL A 577 18.79 -17.97 -25.01
CA VAL A 577 18.99 -16.58 -25.41
C VAL A 577 18.24 -15.69 -24.42
N ILE A 578 18.99 -14.93 -23.63
CA ILE A 578 18.47 -14.05 -22.59
C ILE A 578 18.42 -12.62 -23.12
N THR A 579 17.25 -11.99 -23.09
CA THR A 579 17.05 -10.60 -23.54
C THR A 579 16.46 -9.77 -22.42
N ALA A 580 17.01 -8.58 -22.20
CA ALA A 580 16.48 -7.65 -21.21
C ALA A 580 16.47 -6.20 -21.68
N LYS A 581 15.47 -5.44 -21.21
CA LYS A 581 15.36 -3.98 -21.35
C LYS A 581 15.05 -3.38 -19.99
N ILE A 582 15.85 -2.42 -19.57
CA ILE A 582 15.76 -1.79 -18.25
C ILE A 582 15.72 -0.29 -18.42
N GLY A 583 14.75 0.36 -17.77
CA GLY A 583 14.69 1.81 -17.62
C GLY A 583 14.50 2.17 -16.15
N GLY A 584 15.51 2.78 -15.55
CA GLY A 584 15.47 3.24 -14.17
C GLY A 584 14.68 4.53 -13.97
N THR A 585 14.54 4.96 -12.72
CA THR A 585 14.19 6.33 -12.33
C THR A 585 15.42 7.14 -11.94
N ASN A 586 16.57 6.48 -11.84
CA ASN A 586 17.88 7.06 -11.62
C ASN A 586 18.93 6.21 -12.37
N LYS A 587 20.19 6.64 -12.35
CA LYS A 587 21.30 5.93 -12.97
C LYS A 587 21.43 4.51 -12.42
N LEU A 588 21.63 3.55 -13.31
CA LEU A 588 21.77 2.15 -12.93
C LEU A 588 23.19 1.89 -12.40
N GLU A 589 23.30 1.47 -11.15
CA GLU A 589 24.56 1.03 -10.53
C GLU A 589 24.94 -0.38 -10.99
N ALA A 590 23.97 -1.29 -11.06
CA ALA A 590 24.18 -2.66 -11.49
C ALA A 590 22.93 -3.26 -12.15
N VAL A 591 23.15 -4.02 -13.22
CA VAL A 591 22.17 -4.88 -13.88
C VAL A 591 22.77 -6.27 -14.01
N GLN A 592 22.13 -7.24 -13.36
CA GLN A 592 22.66 -8.58 -13.17
C GLN A 592 21.68 -9.65 -13.58
N VAL A 593 22.16 -10.68 -14.27
CA VAL A 593 21.41 -11.92 -14.50
C VAL A 593 21.98 -12.98 -13.57
N VAL A 594 21.17 -13.42 -12.63
CA VAL A 594 21.50 -14.51 -11.70
C VAL A 594 20.98 -15.81 -12.29
N LYS A 595 21.85 -16.83 -12.36
CA LYS A 595 21.55 -18.19 -12.80
C LYS A 595 21.68 -19.13 -11.61
N TYR A 596 20.70 -20.00 -11.43
CA TYR A 596 20.80 -21.17 -10.58
C TYR A 596 20.95 -22.43 -11.43
N LYS A 597 21.97 -23.23 -11.13
CA LYS A 597 22.30 -24.47 -11.85
C LYS A 597 22.97 -25.46 -10.89
N ASN A 598 22.55 -26.72 -10.90
CA ASN A 598 23.17 -27.82 -10.14
C ASN A 598 23.39 -27.53 -8.64
N GLY A 599 22.43 -26.87 -7.99
CA GLY A 599 22.53 -26.56 -6.56
C GLY A 599 23.21 -25.23 -6.24
N GLU A 600 23.69 -24.47 -7.22
CA GLU A 600 24.50 -23.27 -6.98
C GLU A 600 23.99 -22.05 -7.75
N TYR A 601 24.15 -20.87 -7.14
CA TYR A 601 23.86 -19.57 -7.73
C TYR A 601 25.12 -18.93 -8.32
N SER A 602 24.98 -18.29 -9.48
CA SER A 602 26.06 -17.55 -10.15
C SER A 602 25.52 -16.32 -10.88
N ILE A 603 26.35 -15.29 -11.04
CA ILE A 603 26.03 -14.12 -11.86
C ILE A 603 26.66 -14.33 -13.23
N ILE A 604 25.84 -14.52 -14.27
CA ILE A 604 26.31 -14.77 -15.65
C ILE A 604 26.37 -13.51 -16.50
N TYR A 605 25.80 -12.41 -15.99
CA TYR A 605 25.91 -11.08 -16.58
C TYR A 605 25.93 -10.05 -15.47
N ASN A 606 26.84 -9.09 -15.57
CA ASN A 606 26.95 -7.97 -14.65
C ASN A 606 27.37 -6.73 -15.44
N ASN A 607 26.53 -5.71 -15.47
CA ASN A 607 26.81 -4.46 -16.17
C ASN A 607 26.45 -3.26 -15.29
N ALA A 608 27.28 -2.22 -15.32
CA ALA A 608 27.04 -0.93 -14.70
C ALA A 608 26.98 0.12 -15.81
N PRO A 609 25.84 0.25 -16.52
CA PRO A 609 25.75 1.19 -17.62
C PRO A 609 25.82 2.59 -17.02
N ASP A 610 26.69 3.46 -17.54
CA ASP A 610 26.78 4.87 -17.16
C ASP A 610 25.55 5.66 -17.67
N SER A 611 24.35 5.21 -17.32
CA SER A 611 23.07 5.52 -17.95
C SER A 611 21.90 5.07 -17.05
N GLU A 612 20.74 5.70 -17.21
CA GLU A 612 19.48 5.28 -16.58
C GLU A 612 18.81 4.11 -17.33
N ILE A 613 19.23 3.86 -18.56
CA ILE A 613 18.66 2.81 -19.43
C ILE A 613 19.74 1.84 -19.93
N THR A 614 19.36 0.58 -20.13
CA THR A 614 20.17 -0.40 -20.86
C THR A 614 19.30 -1.47 -21.52
N GLU A 615 19.76 -1.97 -22.67
CA GLU A 615 19.13 -3.09 -23.38
C GLU A 615 20.23 -4.06 -23.82
N PHE A 616 20.05 -5.35 -23.61
CA PHE A 616 21.05 -6.35 -23.99
C PHE A 616 20.43 -7.70 -24.37
N GLN A 617 21.21 -8.47 -25.12
CA GLN A 617 20.96 -9.88 -25.41
C GLN A 617 22.25 -10.67 -25.19
N ILE A 618 22.18 -11.77 -24.46
CA ILE A 618 23.29 -12.69 -24.19
C ILE A 618 22.85 -14.14 -24.37
N GLU A 619 23.81 -15.04 -24.44
CA GLU A 619 23.59 -16.49 -24.54
C GLU A 619 24.26 -17.19 -23.35
N ASP A 620 23.55 -18.10 -22.69
CA ASP A 620 24.15 -18.94 -21.64
C ASP A 620 24.86 -20.16 -22.26
N GLN A 621 26.12 -19.97 -22.63
CA GLN A 621 26.96 -21.02 -23.22
C GLN A 621 27.22 -22.20 -22.28
N ASP A 622 26.95 -22.06 -20.98
CA ASP A 622 27.10 -23.10 -19.96
C ASP A 622 25.75 -23.78 -19.64
N PHE A 623 24.83 -23.85 -20.59
CA PHE A 623 23.56 -24.54 -20.41
C PHE A 623 23.63 -26.03 -20.79
N ASP A 624 23.74 -26.91 -19.78
CA ASP A 624 23.82 -28.37 -19.94
C ASP A 624 22.94 -29.16 -18.96
N SER A 625 22.16 -28.46 -18.13
CA SER A 625 21.26 -29.01 -17.11
C SER A 625 20.15 -28.01 -16.80
N ASP A 626 19.10 -28.46 -16.13
CA ASP A 626 18.02 -27.61 -15.65
C ASP A 626 18.59 -26.40 -14.90
N SER A 627 18.09 -25.23 -15.26
CA SER A 627 18.53 -23.96 -14.71
C SER A 627 17.34 -23.02 -14.57
N PHE A 628 17.43 -22.05 -13.66
CA PHE A 628 16.53 -20.90 -13.70
C PHE A 628 17.30 -19.60 -13.60
N TYR A 629 16.70 -18.53 -14.10
CA TYR A 629 17.33 -17.23 -14.22
C TYR A 629 16.39 -16.15 -13.74
N TYR A 630 16.93 -15.12 -13.10
CA TYR A 630 16.20 -13.90 -12.83
C TYR A 630 17.12 -12.68 -12.98
N LEU A 631 16.52 -11.54 -13.27
CA LEU A 631 17.19 -10.26 -13.41
C LEU A 631 17.10 -9.47 -12.10
N ARG A 632 18.20 -8.83 -11.72
CA ARG A 632 18.27 -7.88 -10.61
C ARG A 632 18.84 -6.54 -11.08
N VAL A 633 18.25 -5.45 -10.63
CA VAL A 633 18.64 -4.07 -10.94
C VAL A 633 18.87 -3.31 -9.64
N THR A 634 19.94 -2.53 -9.59
CA THR A 634 20.26 -1.59 -8.49
C THR A 634 20.57 -0.22 -9.09
N GLN A 635 19.98 0.82 -8.52
CA GLN A 635 20.25 2.21 -8.90
C GLN A 635 21.26 2.85 -7.95
N VAL A 636 21.92 3.90 -8.40
CA VAL A 636 22.79 4.73 -7.54
C VAL A 636 21.96 5.37 -6.42
N SER A 637 22.52 5.45 -5.22
CA SER A 637 21.87 6.07 -4.06
C SER A 637 21.44 7.51 -4.34
N GLU A 638 20.21 7.84 -3.96
CA GLU A 638 19.67 9.20 -4.05
C GLU A 638 20.22 10.14 -2.95
N VAL A 639 20.80 9.59 -1.87
CA VAL A 639 21.37 10.37 -0.75
C VAL A 639 22.81 9.92 -0.44
N PRO A 640 23.80 10.17 -1.32
CA PRO A 640 25.18 9.80 -1.04
C PRO A 640 25.76 10.63 0.12
N GLY A 641 26.24 9.96 1.16
CA GLY A 641 27.19 10.56 2.12
C GLY A 641 26.62 11.35 3.30
N ARG A 642 25.38 11.12 3.73
CA ARG A 642 24.97 11.55 5.08
C ARG A 642 25.64 10.63 6.11
N LEU A 643 26.38 11.23 7.05
CA LEU A 643 26.91 10.52 8.22
C LEU A 643 25.75 9.81 8.92
N TRP A 644 25.86 8.48 9.08
CA TRP A 644 24.88 7.61 9.74
C TRP A 644 23.62 7.21 8.94
N THR A 645 23.56 7.44 7.62
CA THR A 645 22.49 6.90 6.76
C THR A 645 23.01 5.83 5.81
N TYR A 646 22.29 4.71 5.69
CA TYR A 646 22.57 3.65 4.71
C TYR A 646 22.17 4.09 3.29
N PRO A 647 22.80 3.53 2.24
CA PRO A 647 22.46 3.85 0.85
C PRO A 647 20.99 3.51 0.55
N THR A 648 20.20 4.49 0.10
CA THR A 648 18.80 4.32 -0.34
C THR A 648 18.71 3.85 -1.79
N ASN A 649 19.48 2.81 -2.16
CA ASN A 649 19.53 2.34 -3.54
C ASN A 649 18.19 1.67 -3.88
N GLU A 650 17.42 2.30 -4.76
CA GLU A 650 16.22 1.67 -5.32
C GLU A 650 16.62 0.47 -6.19
N MET A 651 15.83 -0.60 -6.09
CA MET A 651 16.09 -1.89 -6.72
C MET A 651 14.84 -2.45 -7.40
N ALA A 652 15.06 -3.39 -8.31
CA ALA A 652 14.00 -4.18 -8.91
C ALA A 652 14.48 -5.60 -9.24
N TRP A 653 13.56 -6.55 -9.23
CA TRP A 653 13.84 -7.96 -9.47
C TRP A 653 12.74 -8.59 -10.34
N SER A 654 13.10 -9.33 -11.39
CA SER A 654 12.14 -10.10 -12.20
C SER A 654 11.75 -11.41 -11.53
N SER A 655 10.53 -11.91 -11.79
CA SER A 655 10.24 -13.33 -11.53
C SER A 655 11.22 -14.27 -12.25
N PRO A 656 11.59 -15.41 -11.66
CA PRO A 656 12.44 -16.37 -12.32
C PRO A 656 11.81 -16.96 -13.59
N ILE A 657 12.65 -17.40 -14.52
CA ILE A 657 12.28 -18.23 -15.65
C ILE A 657 12.98 -19.57 -15.47
N TRP A 658 12.22 -20.66 -15.40
CA TRP A 658 12.74 -22.01 -15.28
C TRP A 658 12.93 -22.62 -16.68
N VAL A 659 14.11 -23.14 -16.95
CA VAL A 659 14.50 -23.73 -18.24
C VAL A 659 14.95 -25.16 -18.00
N GLU A 660 14.11 -26.12 -18.39
CA GLU A 660 14.41 -27.55 -18.38
C GLU A 660 15.34 -27.89 -19.55
N PHE A 661 16.43 -28.59 -19.26
CA PHE A 661 17.38 -29.04 -20.26
C PHE A 661 16.93 -30.34 -20.90
N LYS A 662 16.68 -30.30 -22.21
CA LYS A 662 16.31 -31.49 -22.96
C LYS A 662 17.49 -32.04 -23.75
N LYS A 663 18.03 -33.15 -23.25
CA LYS A 663 19.15 -33.85 -23.89
C LYS A 663 18.75 -34.44 -25.24
N ILE A 664 19.52 -34.14 -26.29
CA ILE A 664 19.38 -34.81 -27.58
C ILE A 664 19.75 -36.29 -27.43
N ALA A 665 18.79 -37.19 -27.66
CA ALA A 665 19.07 -38.62 -27.80
C ALA A 665 19.85 -38.84 -29.12
N LYS A 666 21.18 -38.91 -29.02
CA LYS A 666 22.11 -39.16 -30.15
C LYS A 666 21.76 -40.41 -30.98
N ASP A 667 21.01 -41.35 -30.43
CA ASP A 667 20.64 -42.60 -31.11
C ASP A 667 19.60 -42.42 -32.23
N SER A 668 18.80 -41.34 -32.20
CA SER A 668 17.74 -41.11 -33.19
C SER A 668 18.24 -40.56 -34.53
N ILE A 669 19.41 -39.89 -34.54
CA ILE A 669 20.06 -39.36 -35.75
C ILE A 669 20.85 -40.47 -36.45
N LEU A 670 21.57 -41.32 -35.71
CA LEU A 670 22.27 -42.47 -36.29
C LEU A 670 21.29 -43.51 -36.86
N ILE A 671 20.13 -43.76 -36.26
CA ILE A 671 19.15 -44.72 -36.80
C ILE A 671 18.54 -44.20 -38.12
N LYS A 672 18.25 -42.90 -38.25
CA LYS A 672 17.76 -42.32 -39.50
C LYS A 672 18.81 -42.35 -40.61
N GLU A 673 20.08 -42.04 -40.33
CA GLU A 673 21.15 -42.12 -41.36
C GLU A 673 21.50 -43.57 -41.74
N THR A 674 21.48 -44.50 -40.78
CA THR A 674 21.75 -45.91 -41.04
C THR A 674 20.61 -46.56 -41.81
N THR A 675 19.35 -46.19 -41.54
CA THR A 675 18.18 -46.67 -42.29
C THR A 675 18.14 -46.12 -43.71
N LYS A 676 18.58 -44.86 -43.92
CA LYS A 676 18.73 -44.26 -45.26
C LYS A 676 19.87 -44.90 -46.05
N LYS A 677 21.00 -45.22 -45.41
CA LYS A 677 22.11 -45.99 -46.03
C LYS A 677 21.72 -47.43 -46.34
N LEU A 678 21.00 -48.11 -45.46
CA LEU A 678 20.50 -49.48 -45.67
C LEU A 678 19.40 -49.56 -46.75
N ALA A 679 18.57 -48.53 -46.90
CA ALA A 679 17.59 -48.43 -47.99
C ALA A 679 18.27 -48.22 -49.36
N ASN A 680 19.37 -47.47 -49.41
CA ASN A 680 20.14 -47.29 -50.64
C ASN A 680 20.98 -48.52 -51.03
N LEU A 681 21.41 -49.33 -50.06
CA LEU A 681 22.13 -50.60 -50.31
C LEU A 681 21.21 -51.75 -50.76
N LYS A 682 19.88 -51.64 -50.62
CA LYS A 682 18.90 -52.60 -51.15
C LYS A 682 18.43 -52.29 -52.58
N ASN A 683 18.84 -51.15 -53.15
CA ASN A 683 18.48 -50.72 -54.50
C ASN A 683 19.68 -50.80 -55.49
N HIS A 684 20.73 -51.54 -55.15
CA HIS A 684 21.85 -51.86 -56.05
C HIS A 684 22.05 -53.36 -56.20
#